data_AF-Q30Q56-F1
#
_entry.id   AF-Q30Q56-F1
#
_cell.length_a   1.000
_cell.length_b   1.000
_cell.length_c   1.000
_cell.angle_alpha   90.00
_cell.angle_beta   90.00
_cell.angle_gamma   90.00
#
_symmetry.space_group_name_H-M   'P 1'
#
loop_
_entity.id
_entity.type
_entity.pdbx_description
1 polymer ?
#
loop_
_entity_poly.entity_id
_entity_poly.type
_entity_poly.pdbx_seq_one_letter_code
_entity_poly.pdbx_strand_id
1 'polypeptide(L)'
;MYNNEVGYYIFKQDEQIYKIIILPKTIDEKSPTAQKDFVNYLLHYHRVNNKYRFDTTKQIPNSLLSLAFEENNQDENNSHNPIEEFEYYKYKSILESIEYFFKKHKNFRKIHIDYKSQDIKYKLNLSKNIKELDKTKIHQTQSLDVLYSQIATITYGALKLFAKRRIDIIKDEEYKKQLIQEARELISFIAKKYPIDKNYKFSLSKLNNSKTTKVYSNKSDTKLLLVDIKSLFGFEQMYQDNEVYVSNRYDLTTTSFFINPSTFYEWYIYDIFESTVGHQYSVLFDKHKEASKKTQTQYDLTSKYDGDTKRNSKPDYILIDEEKKIKVVLDAKWKNIPKFNEIGSEDFLKLKLDTELLNNNGYSTLAYLIYPYYPHENDHIKITKESNQYFNFGVLKIDMNFDKDKNSINFKYDFERIEEQIRKEENDAIIQSSSERFTSEIDVRRSELITKLLNSEDLENKEEVFAELDNTLLESATKLSEEIGEKISPEVQEVLDQYSDILEEDSIKFLKSSSSIYNYYVARNFEHFDYSMPASGLWKLVELELNTSFSWFLRIKSNVCNNTSPWINISNSRRSITQDLENRKQVKLNQFEHNNISKLQGIMLGGIILLLKDAKTIEEFDEIENLNRVFFTSELTGFLSEIINLRNEHAHIKAMSLEKFDELYKKLFNNNDLTKTNIYKLLKFKKSTKSFITK
;
A
#
# COMPACT_ATOMS: atom_id res chain seq x y z
N MET A 1 -12.81 21.85 -19.91
CA MET A 1 -12.89 20.41 -20.28
C MET A 1 -12.55 20.29 -21.75
N TYR A 2 -11.34 19.88 -22.10
CA TYR A 2 -11.03 19.51 -23.48
C TYR A 2 -11.56 18.11 -23.71
N ASN A 3 -12.51 17.97 -24.64
CA ASN A 3 -13.22 16.73 -24.89
C ASN A 3 -12.29 15.77 -25.65
N ASN A 4 -11.69 14.80 -24.97
CA ASN A 4 -10.75 13.81 -25.55
C ASN A 4 -11.48 12.60 -26.14
N GLU A 5 -12.75 12.74 -26.52
CA GLU A 5 -13.54 11.62 -27.02
C GLU A 5 -13.17 11.26 -28.47
N VAL A 6 -13.10 9.96 -28.76
CA VAL A 6 -12.76 9.39 -30.06
C VAL A 6 -14.01 8.77 -30.65
N GLY A 7 -14.28 8.97 -31.94
CA GLY A 7 -15.58 8.58 -32.48
C GLY A 7 -15.91 9.16 -33.85
N TYR A 8 -17.19 9.13 -34.20
CA TYR A 8 -17.69 9.71 -35.44
C TYR A 8 -19.02 10.44 -35.24
N TYR A 9 -19.26 11.42 -36.11
CA TYR A 9 -20.51 12.16 -36.23
C TYR A 9 -20.93 12.24 -37.70
N ILE A 10 -22.15 11.80 -37.98
CA ILE A 10 -22.77 11.84 -39.31
C ILE A 10 -23.94 12.81 -39.25
N PHE A 11 -24.08 13.68 -40.24
CA PHE A 11 -25.22 14.60 -40.36
C PHE A 11 -25.54 14.90 -41.83
N LYS A 12 -26.78 15.34 -42.10
CA LYS A 12 -27.20 15.76 -43.44
C LYS A 12 -27.32 17.28 -43.49
N GLN A 13 -26.76 17.90 -44.52
CA GLN A 13 -26.90 19.32 -44.82
C GLN A 13 -27.00 19.48 -46.35
N ASP A 14 -27.94 20.29 -46.84
CA ASP A 14 -28.14 20.59 -48.26
C ASP A 14 -28.25 19.34 -49.16
N GLU A 15 -29.04 18.35 -48.74
CA GLU A 15 -29.18 17.03 -49.40
C GLU A 15 -27.90 16.16 -49.45
N GLN A 16 -26.79 16.64 -48.88
CA GLN A 16 -25.52 15.90 -48.77
C GLN A 16 -25.30 15.35 -47.35
N ILE A 17 -24.63 14.20 -47.26
CA ILE A 17 -24.29 13.55 -45.99
C ILE A 17 -22.81 13.83 -45.70
N TYR A 18 -22.57 14.42 -44.53
CA TYR A 18 -21.24 14.70 -44.00
C TYR A 18 -20.89 13.72 -42.88
N LYS A 19 -19.61 13.34 -42.81
CA LYS A 19 -19.07 12.44 -41.79
C LYS A 19 -17.79 13.04 -41.20
N ILE A 20 -17.84 13.33 -39.90
CA ILE A 20 -16.70 13.78 -39.11
C ILE A 20 -16.20 12.57 -38.32
N ILE A 21 -14.91 12.31 -38.37
CA ILE A 21 -14.27 11.23 -37.62
C ILE A 21 -13.19 11.87 -36.75
N ILE A 22 -13.23 11.57 -35.47
CA ILE A 22 -12.20 11.93 -34.51
C ILE A 22 -11.39 10.67 -34.24
N LEU A 23 -10.16 10.64 -34.74
CA LEU A 23 -9.26 9.50 -34.62
C LEU A 23 -8.58 9.46 -33.23
N PRO A 24 -8.26 8.27 -32.71
CA PRO A 24 -7.40 8.14 -31.54
C PRO A 24 -5.98 8.61 -31.89
N LYS A 25 -5.25 9.16 -30.90
CA LYS A 25 -3.88 9.67 -31.06
C LYS A 25 -2.86 8.63 -31.54
N THR A 26 -3.21 7.36 -31.53
CA THR A 26 -2.39 6.25 -32.01
C THR A 26 -2.52 6.00 -33.51
N ILE A 27 -3.51 6.60 -34.17
CA ILE A 27 -3.73 6.47 -35.62
C ILE A 27 -3.30 7.78 -36.29
N ASP A 28 -2.40 7.69 -37.26
CA ASP A 28 -2.02 8.82 -38.09
C ASP A 28 -3.12 9.12 -39.13
N GLU A 29 -3.64 10.36 -39.12
CA GLU A 29 -4.65 10.81 -40.08
C GLU A 29 -4.17 10.76 -41.54
N LYS A 30 -2.86 10.80 -41.76
CA LYS A 30 -2.25 10.74 -43.09
C LYS A 30 -2.03 9.32 -43.59
N SER A 31 -2.26 8.31 -42.73
CA SER A 31 -2.10 6.91 -43.13
C SER A 31 -3.15 6.52 -44.16
N PRO A 32 -2.79 5.81 -45.25
CA PRO A 32 -3.76 5.28 -46.21
C PRO A 32 -4.73 4.28 -45.56
N THR A 33 -4.38 3.69 -44.42
CA THR A 33 -5.20 2.73 -43.66
C THR A 33 -6.00 3.35 -42.52
N ALA A 34 -5.93 4.67 -42.31
CA ALA A 34 -6.49 5.32 -41.11
C ALA A 34 -7.96 4.98 -40.82
N GLN A 35 -8.78 4.83 -41.87
CA GLN A 35 -10.18 4.42 -41.72
C GLN A 35 -10.33 2.95 -41.28
N LYS A 36 -9.52 2.04 -41.84
CA LYS A 36 -9.48 0.63 -41.46
C LYS A 36 -9.00 0.47 -40.02
N ASP A 37 -7.95 1.19 -39.64
CA ASP A 37 -7.40 1.17 -38.29
C ASP A 37 -8.41 1.70 -37.26
N PHE A 38 -9.18 2.72 -37.64
CA PHE A 38 -10.26 3.25 -36.80
C PHE A 38 -11.41 2.25 -36.64
N VAL A 39 -11.79 1.53 -37.70
CA VAL A 39 -12.80 0.45 -37.62
C VAL A 39 -12.30 -0.68 -36.71
N ASN A 40 -11.03 -1.10 -36.85
CA ASN A 40 -10.42 -2.08 -35.96
C ASN A 40 -10.47 -1.61 -34.50
N TYR A 41 -10.18 -0.34 -34.23
CA TYR A 41 -10.32 0.24 -32.89
C TYR A 41 -11.75 0.12 -32.33
N LEU A 42 -12.77 0.41 -33.14
CA LEU A 42 -14.18 0.26 -32.75
C LEU A 42 -14.56 -1.21 -32.49
N LEU A 43 -14.08 -2.14 -33.32
CA LEU A 43 -14.33 -3.57 -33.17
C LEU A 43 -13.73 -4.09 -31.85
N HIS A 44 -12.48 -3.72 -31.55
CA HIS A 44 -11.84 -4.09 -30.31
C HIS A 44 -12.53 -3.48 -29.09
N TYR A 45 -13.02 -2.25 -29.20
CA TYR A 45 -13.86 -1.64 -28.16
C TYR A 45 -15.10 -2.49 -27.88
N HIS A 46 -15.86 -2.86 -28.90
CA HIS A 46 -17.06 -3.68 -28.70
C HIS A 46 -16.71 -5.07 -28.16
N ARG A 47 -15.63 -5.71 -28.65
CA ARG A 47 -15.15 -7.01 -28.15
C ARG A 47 -14.90 -6.97 -26.63
N VAL A 48 -14.10 -6.00 -26.17
CA VAL A 48 -13.73 -5.85 -24.75
C VAL A 48 -14.96 -5.43 -23.94
N ASN A 49 -15.78 -4.51 -24.45
CA ASN A 49 -16.98 -4.06 -23.77
C ASN A 49 -18.01 -5.19 -23.62
N ASN A 50 -18.16 -6.07 -24.60
CA ASN A 50 -19.08 -7.20 -24.48
C ASN A 50 -18.60 -8.24 -23.47
N LYS A 51 -17.28 -8.46 -23.37
CA LYS A 51 -16.67 -9.36 -22.38
C LYS A 51 -16.87 -8.84 -20.95
N TYR A 52 -16.51 -7.59 -20.68
CA TYR A 52 -16.48 -7.05 -19.31
C TYR A 52 -17.72 -6.22 -18.92
N ARG A 53 -18.49 -5.78 -19.91
CA ARG A 53 -19.69 -4.93 -19.76
C ARG A 53 -19.39 -3.68 -18.94
N PHE A 54 -18.35 -2.97 -19.33
CA PHE A 54 -17.90 -1.75 -18.66
C PHE A 54 -18.66 -0.50 -19.12
N ASP A 55 -19.16 -0.51 -20.36
CA ASP A 55 -20.10 0.46 -20.88
C ASP A 55 -21.41 -0.27 -21.26
N THR A 56 -22.38 -0.25 -20.33
CA THR A 56 -23.68 -0.91 -20.51
C THR A 56 -24.57 -0.24 -21.55
N THR A 57 -24.15 0.92 -22.04
CA THR A 57 -24.90 1.75 -22.97
C THR A 57 -24.53 1.43 -24.42
N LYS A 58 -23.31 0.97 -24.68
CA LYS A 58 -22.78 0.72 -26.04
C LYS A 58 -22.53 -0.76 -26.34
N GLN A 59 -23.47 -1.62 -25.95
CA GLN A 59 -23.39 -3.07 -26.22
C GLN A 59 -23.94 -3.40 -27.60
N ILE A 60 -23.17 -4.16 -28.39
CA ILE A 60 -23.60 -4.71 -29.68
C ILE A 60 -23.20 -6.19 -29.67
N PRO A 61 -24.08 -7.16 -30.00
CA PRO A 61 -23.73 -8.58 -29.93
C PRO A 61 -22.44 -8.94 -30.70
N ASN A 62 -21.51 -9.66 -30.05
CA ASN A 62 -20.19 -10.01 -30.60
C ASN A 62 -20.23 -10.87 -31.87
N SER A 63 -21.28 -11.70 -32.06
CA SER A 63 -21.25 -12.82 -33.01
C SER A 63 -21.19 -12.43 -34.48
N LEU A 64 -21.57 -11.20 -34.86
CA LEU A 64 -21.56 -10.75 -36.26
C LEU A 64 -20.46 -9.74 -36.59
N LEU A 65 -20.05 -8.92 -35.62
CA LEU A 65 -18.96 -7.97 -35.81
C LEU A 65 -17.60 -8.66 -35.94
N SER A 66 -17.42 -9.84 -35.31
CA SER A 66 -16.21 -10.66 -35.47
C SER A 66 -16.16 -11.38 -36.81
N LEU A 67 -17.29 -11.93 -37.29
CA LEU A 67 -17.35 -12.64 -38.57
C LEU A 67 -17.10 -11.74 -39.78
N ALA A 68 -17.60 -10.49 -39.74
CA ALA A 68 -17.46 -9.50 -40.80
C ALA A 68 -16.00 -9.15 -41.16
N PHE A 69 -15.08 -9.21 -40.20
CA PHE A 69 -13.71 -8.69 -40.36
C PHE A 69 -12.61 -9.74 -40.11
N GLU A 70 -12.94 -10.95 -39.62
CA GLU A 70 -12.02 -12.09 -39.65
C GLU A 70 -11.86 -12.65 -41.08
N GLU A 71 -12.92 -12.65 -41.90
CA GLU A 71 -12.88 -13.14 -43.30
C GLU A 71 -12.29 -12.11 -44.29
N ASN A 72 -12.47 -10.80 -44.07
CA ASN A 72 -12.08 -9.72 -44.99
C ASN A 72 -10.64 -9.18 -44.78
N ASN A 73 -9.88 -9.72 -43.85
CA ASN A 73 -8.49 -9.29 -43.62
C ASN A 73 -7.49 -9.81 -44.68
N GLN A 74 -7.93 -10.56 -45.69
CA GLN A 74 -7.02 -11.17 -46.68
C GLN A 74 -7.02 -10.53 -48.08
N ASP A 75 -8.01 -9.69 -48.43
CA ASP A 75 -8.08 -9.12 -49.79
C ASP A 75 -7.90 -7.59 -49.79
N GLU A 76 -6.75 -7.13 -50.29
CA GLU A 76 -6.45 -5.71 -50.59
C GLU A 76 -7.37 -5.12 -51.69
N ASN A 77 -8.22 -5.94 -52.31
CA ASN A 77 -9.11 -5.57 -53.43
C ASN A 77 -10.57 -5.31 -53.04
N ASN A 78 -10.93 -5.31 -51.75
CA ASN A 78 -12.31 -4.99 -51.35
C ASN A 78 -12.64 -3.52 -51.63
N SER A 79 -13.53 -3.29 -52.60
CA SER A 79 -13.92 -1.95 -53.09
C SER A 79 -14.80 -1.13 -52.13
N HIS A 80 -15.18 -1.70 -50.98
CA HIS A 80 -16.14 -1.12 -50.06
C HIS A 80 -15.49 -0.18 -49.03
N ASN A 81 -16.21 0.85 -48.61
CA ASN A 81 -15.77 1.77 -47.57
C ASN A 81 -15.83 1.09 -46.18
N PRO A 82 -14.71 0.97 -45.44
CA PRO A 82 -14.66 0.21 -44.17
C PRO A 82 -15.69 0.65 -43.12
N ILE A 83 -16.05 1.94 -43.09
CA ILE A 83 -16.99 2.44 -42.09
C ILE A 83 -18.45 2.17 -42.52
N GLU A 84 -18.74 2.18 -43.82
CA GLU A 84 -20.07 1.79 -44.31
C GLU A 84 -20.31 0.29 -44.09
N GLU A 85 -19.28 -0.53 -44.27
CA GLU A 85 -19.27 -1.95 -43.93
C GLU A 85 -19.54 -2.17 -42.44
N PHE A 86 -18.83 -1.45 -41.56
CA PHE A 86 -19.09 -1.49 -40.12
C PHE A 86 -20.55 -1.11 -39.78
N GLU A 87 -21.09 -0.05 -40.38
CA GLU A 87 -22.49 0.37 -40.19
C GLU A 87 -23.47 -0.71 -40.65
N TYR A 88 -23.21 -1.37 -41.79
CA TYR A 88 -24.02 -2.48 -42.29
C TYR A 88 -24.08 -3.64 -41.27
N TYR A 89 -22.92 -4.16 -40.85
CA TYR A 89 -22.88 -5.31 -39.94
C TYR A 89 -23.42 -4.97 -38.54
N LYS A 90 -23.22 -3.72 -38.09
CA LYS A 90 -23.86 -3.21 -36.87
C LYS A 90 -25.39 -3.28 -36.98
N TYR A 91 -25.98 -2.74 -38.05
CA TYR A 91 -27.44 -2.75 -38.19
C TYR A 91 -27.99 -4.16 -38.34
N LYS A 92 -27.32 -5.01 -39.13
CA LYS A 92 -27.68 -6.43 -39.27
C LYS A 92 -27.73 -7.14 -37.92
N SER A 93 -26.69 -6.97 -37.10
CA SER A 93 -26.63 -7.55 -35.75
C SER A 93 -27.76 -7.08 -34.84
N ILE A 94 -28.11 -5.79 -34.92
CA ILE A 94 -29.24 -5.24 -34.16
C ILE A 94 -30.57 -5.83 -34.63
N LEU A 95 -30.79 -5.97 -35.95
CA LEU A 95 -32.00 -6.57 -36.50
C LEU A 95 -32.18 -8.03 -36.06
N GLU A 96 -31.11 -8.82 -36.08
CA GLU A 96 -31.11 -10.21 -35.60
C GLU A 96 -31.42 -10.31 -34.09
N SER A 97 -30.85 -9.41 -33.28
CA SER A 97 -31.14 -9.34 -31.83
C SER A 97 -32.62 -9.07 -31.57
N ILE A 98 -33.20 -8.10 -32.29
CA ILE A 98 -34.63 -7.78 -32.23
C ILE A 98 -35.47 -8.99 -32.66
N GLU A 99 -35.09 -9.66 -33.75
CA GLU A 99 -35.78 -10.85 -34.23
C GLU A 99 -35.74 -11.97 -33.17
N TYR A 100 -34.58 -12.26 -32.60
CA TYR A 100 -34.40 -13.26 -31.56
C TYR A 100 -35.27 -12.99 -30.33
N PHE A 101 -35.34 -11.71 -29.89
CA PHE A 101 -36.22 -11.30 -28.80
C PHE A 101 -37.68 -11.67 -29.11
N PHE A 102 -38.18 -11.31 -30.29
CA PHE A 102 -39.57 -11.58 -30.67
C PHE A 102 -39.82 -13.05 -31.01
N LYS A 103 -38.82 -13.84 -31.43
CA LYS A 103 -38.93 -15.30 -31.56
C LYS A 103 -39.13 -15.95 -30.19
N LYS A 104 -38.32 -15.58 -29.20
CA LYS A 104 -38.33 -16.13 -27.83
C LYS A 104 -39.61 -15.81 -27.05
N HIS A 105 -40.18 -14.61 -27.21
CA HIS A 105 -41.32 -14.17 -26.41
C HIS A 105 -42.66 -14.57 -27.02
N LYS A 106 -43.64 -14.93 -26.17
CA LYS A 106 -45.03 -15.15 -26.59
C LYS A 106 -45.79 -13.83 -26.63
N ASN A 107 -46.92 -13.82 -27.35
CA ASN A 107 -47.85 -12.68 -27.42
C ASN A 107 -48.44 -12.28 -26.06
N PHE A 108 -48.64 -13.25 -25.15
CA PHE A 108 -49.14 -13.01 -23.79
C PHE A 108 -48.35 -13.79 -22.73
N ARG A 109 -48.15 -13.18 -21.55
CA ARG A 109 -47.69 -13.88 -20.34
C ARG A 109 -48.41 -13.32 -19.10
N LYS A 110 -49.12 -14.18 -18.38
CA LYS A 110 -49.67 -13.86 -17.05
C LYS A 110 -48.55 -13.92 -16.02
N ILE A 111 -48.35 -12.84 -15.29
CA ILE A 111 -47.48 -12.81 -14.11
C ILE A 111 -48.32 -12.58 -12.86
N HIS A 112 -47.94 -13.23 -11.78
CA HIS A 112 -48.56 -13.03 -10.48
C HIS A 112 -47.70 -12.05 -9.68
N ILE A 113 -48.27 -10.92 -9.30
CA ILE A 113 -47.63 -9.92 -8.46
C ILE A 113 -48.32 -9.87 -7.10
N ASP A 114 -47.55 -9.55 -6.06
CA ASP A 114 -48.13 -9.24 -4.76
C ASP A 114 -48.80 -7.86 -4.80
N TYR A 115 -50.03 -7.81 -4.31
CA TYR A 115 -50.87 -6.63 -4.24
C TYR A 115 -51.41 -6.49 -2.82
N LYS A 116 -51.46 -5.27 -2.28
CA LYS A 116 -51.97 -5.01 -0.93
C LYS A 116 -53.08 -3.97 -0.99
N SER A 117 -54.20 -4.25 -0.33
CA SER A 117 -55.29 -3.27 -0.17
C SER A 117 -56.12 -3.55 1.06
N GLN A 118 -56.99 -2.61 1.42
CA GLN A 118 -57.96 -2.77 2.52
C GLN A 118 -59.17 -3.62 2.11
N ASP A 119 -59.45 -3.74 0.81
CA ASP A 119 -60.53 -4.57 0.27
C ASP A 119 -60.00 -5.82 -0.44
N ILE A 120 -60.83 -6.86 -0.57
CA ILE A 120 -60.52 -8.06 -1.36
C ILE A 120 -60.96 -7.84 -2.82
N LYS A 121 -59.98 -7.78 -3.73
CA LYS A 121 -60.17 -7.61 -5.19
C LYS A 121 -59.58 -8.77 -6.00
N TYR A 122 -58.58 -9.47 -5.48
CA TYR A 122 -57.85 -10.57 -6.13
C TYR A 122 -57.67 -11.76 -5.19
N LYS A 123 -57.01 -12.84 -5.67
CA LYS A 123 -56.79 -14.07 -4.90
C LYS A 123 -55.96 -13.80 -3.64
N LEU A 124 -56.42 -14.21 -2.47
CA LEU A 124 -55.73 -13.99 -1.20
C LEU A 124 -54.42 -14.77 -1.09
N ASN A 125 -53.36 -14.10 -0.62
CA ASN A 125 -52.12 -14.77 -0.23
C ASN A 125 -52.17 -15.14 1.25
N LEU A 126 -52.69 -16.32 1.56
CA LEU A 126 -52.95 -16.75 2.94
C LEU A 126 -51.69 -16.73 3.82
N SER A 127 -50.57 -17.22 3.29
CA SER A 127 -49.30 -17.26 4.02
C SER A 127 -48.86 -15.87 4.51
N LYS A 128 -49.03 -14.84 3.67
CA LYS A 128 -48.65 -13.47 4.01
C LYS A 128 -49.67 -12.78 4.93
N ASN A 129 -50.97 -13.02 4.73
CA ASN A 129 -52.02 -12.45 5.61
C ASN A 129 -51.98 -13.02 7.03
N ILE A 130 -51.63 -14.29 7.19
CA ILE A 130 -51.48 -14.91 8.51
C ILE A 130 -50.35 -14.23 9.29
N LYS A 131 -49.24 -13.90 8.61
CA LYS A 131 -48.05 -13.25 9.19
C LYS A 131 -48.18 -11.73 9.33
N GLU A 132 -49.15 -11.09 8.69
CA GLU A 132 -49.33 -9.64 8.72
C GLU A 132 -49.96 -9.21 10.05
N LEU A 133 -49.32 -8.27 10.75
CA LEU A 133 -49.77 -7.78 12.05
C LEU A 133 -50.89 -6.74 11.88
N ASP A 134 -50.79 -5.91 10.84
CA ASP A 134 -51.79 -4.90 10.52
C ASP A 134 -52.94 -5.50 9.70
N LYS A 135 -54.04 -5.82 10.38
CA LYS A 135 -55.21 -6.49 9.77
C LYS A 135 -55.99 -5.62 8.79
N THR A 136 -55.65 -4.33 8.68
CA THR A 136 -56.20 -3.48 7.62
C THR A 136 -55.51 -3.73 6.27
N LYS A 137 -54.35 -4.41 6.23
CA LYS A 137 -53.61 -4.71 5.01
C LYS A 137 -53.84 -6.14 4.55
N ILE A 138 -54.68 -6.30 3.53
CA ILE A 138 -54.97 -7.61 2.95
C ILE A 138 -54.01 -7.88 1.78
N HIS A 139 -53.13 -8.88 1.96
CA HIS A 139 -52.19 -9.33 0.93
C HIS A 139 -52.88 -10.23 -0.08
N GLN A 140 -52.75 -9.89 -1.35
CA GLN A 140 -53.41 -10.56 -2.45
C GLN A 140 -52.39 -10.80 -3.56
N THR A 141 -52.71 -11.75 -4.44
CA THR A 141 -51.94 -12.06 -5.62
C THR A 141 -52.75 -11.63 -6.83
N GLN A 142 -52.34 -10.51 -7.42
CA GLN A 142 -52.94 -9.99 -8.63
C GLN A 142 -52.29 -10.66 -9.84
N SER A 143 -53.10 -11.14 -10.78
CA SER A 143 -52.60 -11.62 -12.08
C SER A 143 -52.58 -10.45 -13.04
N LEU A 144 -51.39 -10.02 -13.46
CA LEU A 144 -51.22 -9.02 -14.51
C LEU A 144 -50.88 -9.70 -15.83
N ASP A 145 -51.58 -9.28 -16.88
CA ASP A 145 -51.23 -9.62 -18.24
C ASP A 145 -50.09 -8.70 -18.71
N VAL A 146 -48.90 -9.26 -18.92
CA VAL A 146 -47.81 -8.51 -19.58
C VAL A 146 -48.06 -8.52 -21.08
N LEU A 147 -48.55 -7.41 -21.61
CA LEU A 147 -48.80 -7.22 -23.03
C LEU A 147 -47.50 -6.83 -23.75
N TYR A 148 -46.79 -7.81 -24.30
CA TYR A 148 -45.72 -7.55 -25.28
C TYR A 148 -46.23 -6.84 -26.54
N SER A 149 -47.55 -6.74 -26.73
CA SER A 149 -48.20 -6.01 -27.82
C SER A 149 -47.83 -4.52 -27.85
N GLN A 150 -47.66 -3.86 -26.69
CA GLN A 150 -47.22 -2.45 -26.65
C GLN A 150 -45.76 -2.32 -27.10
N ILE A 151 -44.89 -3.21 -26.60
CA ILE A 151 -43.48 -3.30 -27.02
C ILE A 151 -43.41 -3.57 -28.54
N ALA A 152 -44.17 -4.54 -29.04
CA ALA A 152 -44.24 -4.89 -30.45
C ALA A 152 -44.74 -3.73 -31.32
N THR A 153 -45.74 -2.97 -30.86
CA THR A 153 -46.27 -1.80 -31.58
C THR A 153 -45.20 -0.71 -31.72
N ILE A 154 -44.43 -0.44 -30.66
CA ILE A 154 -43.34 0.54 -30.68
C ILE A 154 -42.21 0.06 -31.58
N THR A 155 -41.77 -1.20 -31.44
CA THR A 155 -40.70 -1.76 -32.28
C THR A 155 -41.10 -1.82 -33.76
N TYR A 156 -42.35 -2.16 -34.06
CA TYR A 156 -42.89 -2.12 -35.42
C TYR A 156 -42.83 -0.71 -36.03
N GLY A 157 -43.23 0.30 -35.26
CA GLY A 157 -43.14 1.70 -35.67
C GLY A 157 -41.68 2.15 -35.91
N ALA A 158 -40.76 1.72 -35.05
CA ALA A 158 -39.33 2.00 -35.17
C ALA A 158 -38.73 1.35 -36.42
N LEU A 159 -38.94 0.06 -36.66
CA LEU A 159 -38.41 -0.65 -37.83
C LEU A 159 -38.92 -0.05 -39.14
N LYS A 160 -40.20 0.35 -39.21
CA LYS A 160 -40.75 1.07 -40.37
C LYS A 160 -40.04 2.40 -40.63
N LEU A 161 -39.71 3.14 -39.57
CA LEU A 161 -39.01 4.41 -39.68
C LEU A 161 -37.55 4.20 -40.09
N PHE A 162 -36.89 3.19 -39.52
CA PHE A 162 -35.54 2.77 -39.87
C PHE A 162 -35.43 2.41 -41.36
N ALA A 163 -36.31 1.53 -41.85
CA ALA A 163 -36.31 1.08 -43.25
C ALA A 163 -36.61 2.19 -44.26
N LYS A 164 -37.27 3.28 -43.85
CA LYS A 164 -37.66 4.39 -44.73
C LYS A 164 -36.67 5.56 -44.75
N ARG A 165 -35.91 5.78 -43.67
CA ARG A 165 -35.15 7.03 -43.49
C ARG A 165 -33.71 6.83 -43.05
N ARG A 166 -33.41 5.75 -42.35
CA ARG A 166 -32.06 5.51 -41.82
C ARG A 166 -31.19 4.75 -42.81
N ILE A 167 -31.73 3.70 -43.42
CA ILE A 167 -31.00 2.88 -44.40
C ILE A 167 -30.60 3.71 -45.63
N ASP A 168 -31.33 4.79 -45.95
CA ASP A 168 -30.99 5.70 -47.05
C ASP A 168 -29.66 6.44 -46.88
N ILE A 169 -29.04 6.40 -45.70
CA ILE A 169 -27.73 7.01 -45.43
C ILE A 169 -26.58 6.14 -45.95
N ILE A 170 -26.82 4.83 -46.14
CA ILE A 170 -25.84 3.89 -46.68
C ILE A 170 -25.76 4.10 -48.20
N LYS A 171 -24.56 4.39 -48.72
CA LYS A 171 -24.33 4.66 -50.15
C LYS A 171 -24.21 3.38 -50.95
N ASP A 172 -23.68 2.32 -50.35
CA ASP A 172 -23.60 1.01 -50.97
C ASP A 172 -25.00 0.43 -51.25
N GLU A 173 -25.34 0.26 -52.53
CA GLU A 173 -26.65 -0.21 -52.98
C GLU A 173 -26.93 -1.67 -52.63
N GLU A 174 -25.90 -2.51 -52.47
CA GLU A 174 -26.08 -3.92 -52.08
C GLU A 174 -26.43 -4.02 -50.60
N TYR A 175 -25.63 -3.40 -49.73
CA TYR A 175 -25.91 -3.35 -48.29
C TYR A 175 -27.25 -2.70 -47.99
N LYS A 176 -27.58 -1.62 -48.71
CA LYS A 176 -28.87 -0.94 -48.61
C LYS A 176 -30.04 -1.88 -48.92
N LYS A 177 -29.98 -2.64 -50.02
CA LYS A 177 -31.06 -3.56 -50.40
C LYS A 177 -31.24 -4.68 -49.39
N GLN A 178 -30.15 -5.28 -48.93
CA GLN A 178 -30.18 -6.38 -47.96
C GLN A 178 -30.81 -5.94 -46.63
N LEU A 179 -30.38 -4.80 -46.06
CA LEU A 179 -30.94 -4.29 -44.80
C LEU A 179 -32.43 -3.92 -44.93
N ILE A 180 -32.86 -3.37 -46.08
CA ILE A 180 -34.28 -3.09 -46.33
C ILE A 180 -35.08 -4.38 -46.34
N GLN A 181 -34.56 -5.44 -46.96
CA GLN A 181 -35.21 -6.74 -47.02
C GLN A 181 -35.35 -7.35 -45.62
N GLU A 182 -34.26 -7.46 -44.87
CA GLU A 182 -34.25 -8.01 -43.50
C GLU A 182 -35.21 -7.24 -42.57
N ALA A 183 -35.18 -5.89 -42.63
CA ALA A 183 -36.08 -5.07 -41.85
C ALA A 183 -37.56 -5.32 -42.22
N ARG A 184 -37.88 -5.48 -43.51
CA ARG A 184 -39.26 -5.78 -43.97
C ARG A 184 -39.74 -7.15 -43.53
N GLU A 185 -38.87 -8.16 -43.60
CA GLU A 185 -39.17 -9.52 -43.13
C GLU A 185 -39.49 -9.52 -41.62
N LEU A 186 -38.66 -8.85 -40.83
CA LEU A 186 -38.87 -8.67 -39.39
C LEU A 186 -40.16 -7.91 -39.07
N ILE A 187 -40.45 -6.81 -39.78
CA ILE A 187 -41.70 -6.05 -39.68
C ILE A 187 -42.90 -6.96 -39.95
N SER A 188 -42.83 -7.79 -40.99
CA SER A 188 -43.89 -8.75 -41.32
C SER A 188 -44.04 -9.82 -40.24
N PHE A 189 -42.93 -10.33 -39.68
CA PHE A 189 -42.95 -11.32 -38.62
C PHE A 189 -43.63 -10.80 -37.37
N ILE A 190 -43.23 -9.61 -36.89
CA ILE A 190 -43.81 -8.98 -35.70
C ILE A 190 -45.31 -8.71 -35.91
N ALA A 191 -45.71 -8.20 -37.07
CA ALA A 191 -47.12 -7.91 -37.37
C ALA A 191 -48.00 -9.16 -37.46
N LYS A 192 -47.45 -10.31 -37.87
CA LYS A 192 -48.17 -11.59 -37.89
C LYS A 192 -48.33 -12.17 -36.49
N LYS A 193 -47.32 -11.99 -35.62
CA LYS A 193 -47.27 -12.62 -34.29
C LYS A 193 -47.96 -11.82 -33.19
N TYR A 194 -48.01 -10.49 -33.29
CA TYR A 194 -48.54 -9.59 -32.25
C TYR A 194 -49.65 -8.68 -32.79
N PRO A 195 -50.67 -8.36 -31.97
CA PRO A 195 -51.68 -7.37 -32.35
C PRO A 195 -51.06 -5.97 -32.31
N ILE A 196 -50.85 -5.38 -33.48
CA ILE A 196 -50.26 -4.05 -33.65
C ILE A 196 -51.35 -2.99 -33.74
N ASP A 197 -51.24 -1.94 -32.94
CA ASP A 197 -52.09 -0.75 -33.08
C ASP A 197 -51.70 0.03 -34.33
N LYS A 198 -52.53 -0.05 -35.38
CA LYS A 198 -52.31 0.67 -36.65
C LYS A 198 -52.50 2.19 -36.52
N ASN A 199 -53.17 2.66 -35.47
CA ASN A 199 -53.39 4.08 -35.21
C ASN A 199 -52.21 4.72 -34.46
N TYR A 200 -51.30 3.91 -33.92
CA TYR A 200 -50.11 4.38 -33.25
C TYR A 200 -49.11 4.98 -34.25
N LYS A 201 -49.00 6.32 -34.28
CA LYS A 201 -47.97 7.03 -35.03
C LYS A 201 -46.68 7.12 -34.22
N PHE A 202 -45.67 6.35 -34.60
CA PHE A 202 -44.35 6.43 -33.99
C PHE A 202 -43.59 7.69 -34.42
N SER A 203 -42.88 8.32 -33.49
CA SER A 203 -41.92 9.40 -33.72
C SER A 203 -40.70 9.19 -32.83
N LEU A 204 -39.52 9.69 -33.21
CA LEU A 204 -38.30 9.54 -32.40
C LEU A 204 -38.45 10.17 -31.00
N SER A 205 -39.19 11.27 -30.89
CA SER A 205 -39.52 11.89 -29.60
C SER A 205 -40.25 10.97 -28.62
N LYS A 206 -40.94 9.95 -29.13
CA LYS A 206 -41.59 8.93 -28.29
C LYS A 206 -40.61 7.90 -27.75
N LEU A 207 -39.40 7.70 -28.32
CA LEU A 207 -38.42 6.75 -27.77
C LEU A 207 -37.83 7.20 -26.43
N ASN A 208 -37.68 8.51 -26.24
CA ASN A 208 -37.13 9.09 -25.01
C ASN A 208 -38.22 9.56 -24.03
N ASN A 209 -39.50 9.35 -24.34
CA ASN A 209 -40.59 9.70 -23.44
C ASN A 209 -40.62 8.76 -22.23
N SER A 210 -40.75 9.32 -21.02
CA SER A 210 -40.89 8.57 -19.76
C SER A 210 -41.98 7.49 -19.82
N LYS A 211 -43.07 7.71 -20.56
CA LYS A 211 -44.13 6.71 -20.79
C LYS A 211 -43.62 5.49 -21.54
N THR A 212 -42.81 5.69 -22.58
CA THR A 212 -42.22 4.61 -23.38
C THR A 212 -41.15 3.88 -22.58
N THR A 213 -40.23 4.60 -21.92
CA THR A 213 -39.17 4.00 -21.10
C THR A 213 -39.73 3.10 -20.00
N LYS A 214 -40.86 3.49 -19.36
CA LYS A 214 -41.57 2.66 -18.37
C LYS A 214 -42.10 1.34 -18.92
N VAL A 215 -42.42 1.26 -20.22
CA VAL A 215 -42.87 -0.01 -20.83
C VAL A 215 -41.73 -1.03 -20.86
N TYR A 216 -40.49 -0.57 -21.03
CA TYR A 216 -39.31 -1.42 -21.14
C TYR A 216 -38.56 -1.62 -19.80
N SER A 217 -38.93 -0.90 -18.72
CA SER A 217 -38.15 -0.85 -17.47
C SER A 217 -38.27 -2.08 -16.55
N ASN A 218 -39.17 -3.02 -16.83
CA ASN A 218 -39.55 -4.08 -15.89
C ASN A 218 -38.63 -5.31 -15.89
N LYS A 219 -37.88 -5.58 -16.96
CA LYS A 219 -36.96 -6.73 -17.08
C LYS A 219 -35.69 -6.38 -17.83
N SER A 220 -34.61 -7.13 -17.60
CA SER A 220 -33.31 -6.90 -18.24
C SER A 220 -33.36 -7.11 -19.77
N ASP A 221 -34.11 -8.09 -20.24
CA ASP A 221 -34.28 -8.40 -21.66
C ASP A 221 -35.07 -7.32 -22.42
N THR A 222 -36.14 -6.77 -21.82
CA THR A 222 -36.89 -5.65 -22.42
C THR A 222 -36.07 -4.36 -22.44
N LYS A 223 -35.21 -4.14 -21.44
CA LYS A 223 -34.27 -3.01 -21.45
C LYS A 223 -33.27 -3.12 -22.61
N LEU A 224 -32.71 -4.31 -22.83
CA LEU A 224 -31.81 -4.58 -23.97
C LEU A 224 -32.52 -4.39 -25.32
N LEU A 225 -33.79 -4.77 -25.45
CA LEU A 225 -34.54 -4.49 -26.68
C LEU A 225 -34.69 -2.98 -26.94
N LEU A 226 -34.90 -2.16 -25.89
CA LEU A 226 -34.96 -0.71 -26.05
C LEU A 226 -33.60 -0.14 -26.48
N VAL A 227 -32.50 -0.73 -26.00
CA VAL A 227 -31.13 -0.41 -26.43
C VAL A 227 -30.98 -0.68 -27.91
N ASP A 228 -31.30 -1.89 -28.37
CA ASP A 228 -31.24 -2.26 -29.78
C ASP A 228 -32.04 -1.29 -30.67
N ILE A 229 -33.27 -0.95 -30.27
CA ILE A 229 -34.13 0.00 -31.01
C ILE A 229 -33.52 1.41 -31.06
N LYS A 230 -32.89 1.87 -29.98
CA LYS A 230 -32.22 3.18 -29.93
C LYS A 230 -30.96 3.20 -30.80
N SER A 231 -30.19 2.11 -30.81
CA SER A 231 -28.98 1.94 -31.61
C SER A 231 -29.24 1.94 -33.11
N LEU A 232 -30.43 1.53 -33.56
CA LEU A 232 -30.85 1.69 -34.97
C LEU A 232 -30.84 3.16 -35.44
N PHE A 233 -30.97 4.12 -34.52
CA PHE A 233 -31.03 5.55 -34.84
C PHE A 233 -29.85 6.36 -34.33
N GLY A 234 -28.76 5.71 -33.87
CA GLY A 234 -27.58 6.44 -33.41
C GLY A 234 -27.75 7.09 -32.03
N PHE A 235 -28.68 6.59 -31.20
CA PHE A 235 -28.91 7.10 -29.84
C PHE A 235 -28.14 6.33 -28.76
N GLU A 236 -26.98 5.77 -29.12
CA GLU A 236 -26.24 4.89 -28.21
C GLU A 236 -25.62 5.60 -27.00
N GLN A 237 -25.71 6.92 -26.96
CA GLN A 237 -25.16 7.76 -25.88
C GLN A 237 -26.25 8.22 -24.90
N MET A 238 -27.55 8.06 -25.24
CA MET A 238 -28.68 8.62 -24.49
C MET A 238 -29.29 7.63 -23.48
N TYR A 239 -28.46 6.81 -22.84
CA TYR A 239 -28.92 5.73 -21.95
C TYR A 239 -29.02 6.12 -20.47
N GLN A 240 -28.24 7.09 -20.03
CA GLN A 240 -28.22 7.55 -18.63
C GLN A 240 -28.94 8.89 -18.41
N ASP A 241 -29.29 9.61 -19.48
CA ASP A 241 -29.97 10.92 -19.44
C ASP A 241 -31.47 10.81 -19.13
N ASN A 242 -31.86 9.97 -18.16
CA ASN A 242 -33.19 10.09 -17.57
C ASN A 242 -33.33 11.40 -16.76
N GLU A 243 -32.23 12.11 -16.48
CA GLU A 243 -32.19 13.35 -15.68
C GLU A 243 -31.92 14.62 -16.50
N VAL A 244 -31.35 14.52 -17.71
CA VAL A 244 -31.11 15.68 -18.58
C VAL A 244 -32.03 15.60 -19.79
N TYR A 245 -32.99 16.52 -19.87
CA TYR A 245 -33.77 16.74 -21.09
C TYR A 245 -32.82 17.15 -22.23
N VAL A 246 -32.34 16.19 -23.02
CA VAL A 246 -31.69 16.50 -24.31
C VAL A 246 -32.81 16.90 -25.27
N SER A 247 -33.15 18.18 -25.27
CA SER A 247 -34.30 18.75 -25.97
C SER A 247 -34.19 18.73 -27.50
N ASN A 248 -33.01 18.48 -28.08
CA ASN A 248 -32.72 18.99 -29.43
C ASN A 248 -32.11 18.02 -30.47
N ARG A 249 -32.20 16.69 -30.33
CA ARG A 249 -31.77 15.78 -31.43
C ARG A 249 -32.84 14.76 -31.80
N TYR A 250 -33.79 15.19 -32.63
CA TYR A 250 -34.79 14.30 -33.27
C TYR A 250 -34.61 14.24 -34.79
N ASP A 251 -33.45 14.62 -35.31
CA ASP A 251 -33.13 14.46 -36.72
C ASP A 251 -32.63 13.03 -37.00
N LEU A 252 -33.42 12.29 -37.78
CA LEU A 252 -33.16 10.92 -38.24
C LEU A 252 -31.89 10.79 -39.10
N THR A 253 -31.38 11.92 -39.59
CA THR A 253 -30.20 11.99 -40.45
C THR A 253 -28.91 12.18 -39.68
N THR A 254 -28.98 12.41 -38.36
CA THR A 254 -27.81 12.63 -37.51
C THR A 254 -27.47 11.40 -36.67
N THR A 255 -26.18 11.10 -36.50
CA THR A 255 -25.70 10.03 -35.61
C THR A 255 -24.35 10.37 -35.03
N SER A 256 -24.21 10.16 -33.72
CA SER A 256 -22.94 10.32 -33.00
C SER A 256 -22.59 9.05 -32.26
N PHE A 257 -21.34 8.62 -32.39
CA PHE A 257 -20.79 7.57 -31.54
C PHE A 257 -19.41 8.00 -31.09
N PHE A 258 -19.28 8.26 -29.78
CA PHE A 258 -18.03 8.65 -29.14
C PHE A 258 -17.71 7.75 -27.95
N ILE A 259 -16.43 7.44 -27.80
CA ILE A 259 -15.84 6.61 -26.75
C ILE A 259 -14.83 7.46 -25.97
N ASN A 260 -14.75 7.23 -24.66
CA ASN A 260 -13.64 7.72 -23.86
C ASN A 260 -12.42 6.79 -24.07
N PRO A 261 -11.37 7.25 -24.75
CA PRO A 261 -10.24 6.39 -25.11
C PRO A 261 -9.41 5.98 -23.90
N SER A 262 -9.33 6.80 -22.84
CA SER A 262 -8.61 6.45 -21.61
C SER A 262 -9.25 5.25 -20.92
N THR A 263 -10.58 5.31 -20.74
CA THR A 263 -11.33 4.19 -20.14
C THR A 263 -11.20 2.92 -20.99
N PHE A 264 -11.30 3.04 -22.31
CA PHE A 264 -11.14 1.87 -23.17
C PHE A 264 -9.71 1.30 -23.11
N TYR A 265 -8.68 2.15 -23.14
CA TYR A 265 -7.29 1.72 -23.05
C TYR A 265 -7.02 0.92 -21.77
N GLU A 266 -7.57 1.36 -20.65
CA GLU A 266 -7.41 0.64 -19.39
C GLU A 266 -8.08 -0.75 -19.40
N TRP A 267 -9.30 -0.85 -19.91
CA TRP A 267 -9.97 -2.15 -20.06
C TRP A 267 -9.28 -3.05 -21.08
N TYR A 268 -8.65 -2.46 -22.10
CA TYR A 268 -7.87 -3.19 -23.09
C TYR A 268 -6.59 -3.78 -22.47
N ILE A 269 -5.86 -3.01 -21.67
CA ILE A 269 -4.69 -3.51 -20.90
C ILE A 269 -5.11 -4.64 -19.96
N TYR A 270 -6.24 -4.47 -19.25
CA TYR A 270 -6.77 -5.52 -18.38
C TYR A 270 -7.05 -6.82 -19.14
N ASP A 271 -7.67 -6.73 -20.33
CA ASP A 271 -7.93 -7.88 -21.20
C ASP A 271 -6.63 -8.59 -21.62
N ILE A 272 -5.58 -7.81 -21.91
CA ILE A 272 -4.26 -8.35 -22.21
C ILE A 272 -3.72 -9.07 -20.98
N PHE A 273 -3.64 -8.42 -19.81
CA PHE A 273 -3.05 -9.03 -18.61
C PHE A 273 -3.74 -10.34 -18.22
N GLU A 274 -5.07 -10.38 -18.22
CA GLU A 274 -5.84 -11.60 -17.95
C GLU A 274 -5.50 -12.71 -18.95
N SER A 275 -5.26 -12.38 -20.23
CA SER A 275 -4.97 -13.36 -21.28
C SER A 275 -3.51 -13.82 -21.33
N THR A 276 -2.56 -12.94 -21.04
CA THR A 276 -1.12 -13.20 -21.24
C THR A 276 -0.42 -13.62 -19.97
N VAL A 277 -0.75 -13.01 -18.83
CA VAL A 277 -0.02 -13.20 -17.56
C VAL A 277 -0.92 -13.70 -16.42
N GLY A 278 -2.24 -13.77 -16.61
CA GLY A 278 -3.21 -14.21 -15.61
C GLY A 278 -3.06 -15.66 -15.13
N HIS A 279 -2.20 -16.45 -15.78
CA HIS A 279 -1.83 -17.80 -15.34
C HIS A 279 -0.65 -17.79 -14.34
N GLN A 280 0.15 -16.72 -14.32
CA GLN A 280 1.30 -16.55 -13.43
C GLN A 280 1.02 -15.56 -12.30
N TYR A 281 0.20 -14.53 -12.55
CA TYR A 281 -0.08 -13.46 -11.59
C TYR A 281 -1.57 -13.39 -11.28
N SER A 282 -1.90 -13.08 -10.03
CA SER A 282 -3.24 -12.60 -9.68
C SER A 282 -3.37 -11.14 -10.12
N VAL A 283 -4.30 -10.86 -11.04
CA VAL A 283 -4.52 -9.53 -11.62
C VAL A 283 -5.63 -8.81 -10.85
N LEU A 284 -5.29 -7.72 -10.17
CA LEU A 284 -6.24 -6.81 -9.56
C LEU A 284 -6.44 -5.57 -10.44
N PHE A 285 -7.66 -5.06 -10.49
CA PHE A 285 -8.04 -3.91 -11.31
C PHE A 285 -9.03 -2.99 -10.58
N ASP A 286 -8.78 -1.68 -10.55
CA ASP A 286 -9.54 -0.71 -9.75
C ASP A 286 -11.06 -0.70 -10.10
N LYS A 287 -11.38 -0.87 -11.38
CA LYS A 287 -12.72 -0.87 -11.96
C LYS A 287 -13.39 -2.25 -11.96
N HIS A 288 -12.76 -3.27 -11.38
CA HIS A 288 -13.36 -4.59 -11.29
C HIS A 288 -14.65 -4.58 -10.44
N LYS A 289 -15.62 -5.45 -10.76
CA LYS A 289 -16.93 -5.47 -10.06
C LYS A 289 -16.84 -6.11 -8.66
N GLU A 290 -16.05 -7.16 -8.54
CA GLU A 290 -15.81 -7.87 -7.28
C GLU A 290 -14.81 -7.11 -6.39
N ALA A 291 -15.16 -6.89 -5.13
CA ALA A 291 -14.34 -6.13 -4.18
C ALA A 291 -12.96 -6.78 -3.92
N SER A 292 -12.89 -8.11 -3.89
CA SER A 292 -11.64 -8.86 -3.69
C SER A 292 -10.64 -8.72 -4.85
N LYS A 293 -11.09 -8.27 -6.02
CA LYS A 293 -10.27 -8.06 -7.22
C LYS A 293 -9.96 -6.59 -7.48
N LYS A 294 -10.28 -5.70 -6.54
CA LYS A 294 -9.96 -4.27 -6.63
C LYS A 294 -8.59 -3.98 -6.04
N THR A 295 -7.96 -2.93 -6.54
CA THR A 295 -6.65 -2.42 -6.11
C THR A 295 -6.71 -1.48 -4.91
N GLN A 296 -7.87 -1.32 -4.28
CA GLN A 296 -8.10 -0.28 -3.28
C GLN A 296 -7.32 -0.52 -1.99
N THR A 297 -6.49 0.46 -1.61
CA THR A 297 -5.75 0.46 -0.34
C THR A 297 -6.18 1.66 0.50
N GLN A 298 -6.56 1.41 1.76
CA GLN A 298 -7.00 2.46 2.67
C GLN A 298 -5.81 2.98 3.49
N TYR A 299 -5.72 4.30 3.67
CA TYR A 299 -4.71 4.96 4.50
C TYR A 299 -5.28 6.18 5.22
N ASP A 300 -4.59 6.62 6.27
CA ASP A 300 -5.00 7.75 7.10
C ASP A 300 -3.98 8.89 6.95
N LEU A 301 -4.47 10.13 6.95
CA LEU A 301 -3.62 11.32 7.07
C LEU A 301 -3.72 11.83 8.50
N THR A 302 -2.64 11.70 9.25
CA THR A 302 -2.57 12.12 10.65
C THR A 302 -1.73 13.39 10.77
N SER A 303 -2.22 14.33 11.57
CA SER A 303 -1.44 15.47 12.06
C SER A 303 -1.60 15.57 13.57
N LYS A 304 -0.77 16.40 14.21
CA LYS A 304 -0.89 16.65 15.66
C LYS A 304 -2.21 17.30 16.08
N TYR A 305 -2.99 17.87 15.16
CA TYR A 305 -4.19 18.67 15.45
C TYR A 305 -5.48 18.11 14.84
N ASP A 306 -5.37 17.30 13.80
CA ASP A 306 -6.51 16.75 13.05
C ASP A 306 -6.10 15.45 12.33
N GLY A 307 -7.08 14.60 12.02
CA GLY A 307 -6.88 13.34 11.32
C GLY A 307 -8.00 13.07 10.31
N ASP A 308 -7.63 12.88 9.04
CA ASP A 308 -8.53 12.42 7.99
C ASP A 308 -8.37 10.91 7.83
N THR A 309 -9.32 10.17 8.39
CA THR A 309 -9.30 8.70 8.38
C THR A 309 -10.04 8.17 7.16
N LYS A 310 -9.55 7.06 6.59
CA LYS A 310 -10.18 6.31 5.47
C LYS A 310 -10.03 6.92 4.08
N ARG A 311 -8.89 7.55 3.77
CA ARG A 311 -8.53 7.84 2.38
C ARG A 311 -8.24 6.55 1.63
N ASN A 312 -8.37 6.61 0.30
CA ASN A 312 -8.18 5.46 -0.57
C ASN A 312 -7.18 5.79 -1.67
N SER A 313 -6.13 4.98 -1.78
CA SER A 313 -5.32 4.85 -2.99
C SER A 313 -5.96 3.82 -3.91
N LYS A 314 -5.94 4.10 -5.21
CA LYS A 314 -6.50 3.27 -6.27
C LYS A 314 -5.53 3.27 -7.46
N PRO A 315 -4.47 2.44 -7.41
CA PRO A 315 -3.65 2.16 -8.59
C PRO A 315 -4.54 1.51 -9.66
N ASP A 316 -4.25 1.71 -10.95
CA ASP A 316 -5.09 1.13 -12.01
C ASP A 316 -5.03 -0.40 -11.93
N TYR A 317 -3.82 -0.97 -11.84
CA TYR A 317 -3.62 -2.42 -11.69
C TYR A 317 -2.60 -2.78 -10.62
N ILE A 318 -2.78 -3.97 -10.06
CA ILE A 318 -1.76 -4.65 -9.25
C ILE A 318 -1.65 -6.09 -9.74
N LEU A 319 -0.45 -6.51 -10.13
CA LEU A 319 -0.15 -7.93 -10.39
C LEU A 319 0.53 -8.52 -9.16
N ILE A 320 0.02 -9.64 -8.67
CA ILE A 320 0.58 -10.31 -7.49
C ILE A 320 1.16 -11.65 -7.92
N ASP A 321 2.47 -11.79 -7.75
CA ASP A 321 3.19 -13.06 -7.78
C ASP A 321 3.26 -13.60 -6.34
N GLU A 322 2.41 -14.57 -6.05
CA GLU A 322 2.29 -15.16 -4.71
C GLU A 322 3.50 -16.03 -4.34
N GLU A 323 4.14 -16.65 -5.33
CA GLU A 323 5.31 -17.53 -5.15
C GLU A 323 6.54 -16.71 -4.83
N LYS A 324 6.78 -15.64 -5.60
CA LYS A 324 7.96 -14.78 -5.44
C LYS A 324 7.76 -13.64 -4.47
N LYS A 325 6.55 -13.49 -3.92
CA LYS A 325 6.18 -12.40 -3.02
C LYS A 325 6.45 -11.02 -3.64
N ILE A 326 6.02 -10.83 -4.89
CA ILE A 326 6.17 -9.57 -5.62
C ILE A 326 4.81 -8.98 -5.96
N LYS A 327 4.64 -7.68 -5.74
CA LYS A 327 3.51 -6.89 -6.23
C LYS A 327 4.00 -5.90 -7.27
N VAL A 328 3.44 -5.96 -8.47
CA VAL A 328 3.72 -4.98 -9.54
C VAL A 328 2.56 -3.99 -9.59
N VAL A 329 2.82 -2.76 -9.18
CA VAL A 329 1.90 -1.63 -9.22
C VAL A 329 2.01 -0.95 -10.57
N LEU A 330 0.89 -0.87 -11.29
CA LEU A 330 0.84 -0.40 -12.67
C LEU A 330 -0.19 0.73 -12.79
N ASP A 331 0.20 1.78 -13.49
CA ASP A 331 -0.66 2.93 -13.78
C ASP A 331 -0.58 3.23 -15.29
N ALA A 332 -1.74 3.23 -15.95
CA ALA A 332 -1.84 3.33 -17.40
C ALA A 332 -2.24 4.74 -17.82
N LYS A 333 -1.59 5.23 -18.88
CA LYS A 333 -1.82 6.58 -19.39
C LYS A 333 -2.04 6.57 -20.88
N TRP A 334 -3.17 7.14 -21.31
CA TRP A 334 -3.48 7.39 -22.72
C TRP A 334 -2.73 8.63 -23.25
N LYS A 335 -1.41 8.54 -23.31
CA LYS A 335 -0.48 9.58 -23.77
C LYS A 335 0.64 8.93 -24.59
N ASN A 336 0.97 9.47 -25.76
CA ASN A 336 2.18 9.05 -26.48
C ASN A 336 3.37 9.80 -25.87
N ILE A 337 4.45 9.09 -25.53
CA ILE A 337 5.65 9.66 -24.91
C ILE A 337 6.82 9.52 -25.90
N PRO A 338 6.98 10.44 -26.88
CA PRO A 338 8.06 10.40 -27.84
C PRO A 338 9.43 10.76 -27.23
N LYS A 339 9.44 11.46 -26.09
CA LYS A 339 10.66 11.87 -25.39
C LYS A 339 10.50 11.71 -23.88
N PHE A 340 11.61 11.38 -23.22
CA PHE A 340 11.65 11.16 -21.77
C PHE A 340 11.13 12.35 -20.93
N ASN A 341 11.39 13.58 -21.34
CA ASN A 341 10.95 14.79 -20.63
C ASN A 341 9.43 15.06 -20.73
N GLU A 342 8.70 14.27 -21.52
CA GLU A 342 7.25 14.36 -21.65
C GLU A 342 6.50 13.47 -20.64
N ILE A 343 7.24 12.68 -19.84
CA ILE A 343 6.68 11.98 -18.67
C ILE A 343 6.34 13.03 -17.61
N GLY A 344 5.05 13.21 -17.34
CA GLY A 344 4.56 14.19 -16.38
C GLY A 344 4.92 13.82 -14.94
N SER A 345 5.24 14.82 -14.12
CA SER A 345 5.53 14.59 -12.69
C SER A 345 4.35 14.04 -11.92
N GLU A 346 3.13 14.44 -12.30
CA GLU A 346 1.89 13.89 -11.76
C GLU A 346 1.80 12.36 -11.92
N ASP A 347 2.29 11.81 -13.03
CA ASP A 347 2.17 10.38 -13.35
C ASP A 347 3.09 9.56 -12.41
N PHE A 348 4.37 9.92 -12.31
CA PHE A 348 5.31 9.16 -11.46
C PHE A 348 5.17 9.45 -9.96
N LEU A 349 4.68 10.64 -9.56
CA LEU A 349 4.44 10.94 -8.13
C LEU A 349 3.24 10.17 -7.59
N LYS A 350 2.16 10.04 -8.39
CA LYS A 350 1.02 9.17 -8.04
C LYS A 350 1.48 7.72 -7.91
N LEU A 351 2.22 7.22 -8.91
CA LEU A 351 2.73 5.85 -8.90
C LEU A 351 3.64 5.58 -7.70
N LYS A 352 4.49 6.54 -7.32
CA LYS A 352 5.33 6.45 -6.13
C LYS A 352 4.50 6.28 -4.86
N LEU A 353 3.51 7.14 -4.64
CA LEU A 353 2.63 7.06 -3.47
C LEU A 353 1.88 5.71 -3.43
N ASP A 354 1.32 5.31 -4.57
CA ASP A 354 0.59 4.04 -4.72
C ASP A 354 1.49 2.83 -4.40
N THR A 355 2.77 2.89 -4.78
CA THR A 355 3.77 1.85 -4.49
C THR A 355 4.15 1.82 -3.01
N GLU A 356 4.42 2.98 -2.40
CA GLU A 356 4.78 3.11 -0.99
C GLU A 356 3.67 2.59 -0.06
N LEU A 357 2.40 2.87 -0.38
CA LEU A 357 1.26 2.40 0.39
C LEU A 357 1.03 0.89 0.32
N LEU A 358 1.58 0.22 -0.70
CA LEU A 358 1.48 -1.22 -0.88
C LEU A 358 2.72 -1.97 -0.39
N ASN A 359 3.77 -1.23 0.00
CA ASN A 359 5.00 -1.78 0.51
C ASN A 359 4.78 -2.24 1.95
N ASN A 360 4.43 -3.51 2.12
CA ASN A 360 4.09 -4.12 3.41
C ASN A 360 5.05 -5.30 3.66
N ASN A 361 5.29 -5.61 4.95
CA ASN A 361 6.10 -6.74 5.38
C ASN A 361 5.71 -8.02 4.63
N GLY A 362 6.64 -8.53 3.80
CA GLY A 362 6.51 -9.81 3.09
C GLY A 362 6.14 -9.75 1.60
N TYR A 363 5.98 -8.57 0.97
CA TYR A 363 5.97 -8.46 -0.50
C TYR A 363 6.82 -7.28 -0.97
N SER A 364 7.75 -7.53 -1.89
CA SER A 364 8.44 -6.47 -2.61
C SER A 364 7.53 -5.81 -3.64
N THR A 365 7.61 -4.49 -3.73
CA THR A 365 6.80 -3.69 -4.67
C THR A 365 7.62 -3.19 -5.85
N LEU A 366 7.08 -3.32 -7.04
CA LEU A 366 7.65 -2.78 -8.29
C LEU A 366 6.67 -1.81 -8.91
N ALA A 367 7.18 -0.71 -9.45
CA ALA A 367 6.38 0.36 -10.02
C ALA A 367 6.55 0.42 -11.53
N TYR A 368 5.46 0.47 -12.30
CA TYR A 368 5.51 0.62 -13.75
C TYR A 368 4.45 1.60 -14.28
N LEU A 369 4.83 2.44 -15.23
CA LEU A 369 3.91 3.21 -16.06
C LEU A 369 3.65 2.47 -17.37
N ILE A 370 2.40 2.53 -17.87
CA ILE A 370 2.03 1.94 -19.15
C ILE A 370 1.63 3.03 -20.14
N TYR A 371 2.27 3.03 -21.30
CA TYR A 371 1.96 3.96 -22.40
C TYR A 371 1.70 3.22 -23.72
N PRO A 372 0.83 3.75 -24.59
CA PRO A 372 0.61 3.21 -25.94
C PRO A 372 1.84 3.35 -26.84
N TYR A 373 2.66 4.37 -26.61
CA TYR A 373 3.89 4.60 -27.36
C TYR A 373 5.00 5.15 -26.45
N TYR A 374 6.13 4.46 -26.47
CA TYR A 374 7.39 4.87 -25.84
C TYR A 374 8.54 4.30 -26.70
N PRO A 375 9.43 5.13 -27.27
CA PRO A 375 10.41 4.70 -28.26
C PRO A 375 11.71 4.15 -27.68
N HIS A 376 11.93 4.26 -26.37
CA HIS A 376 13.19 3.86 -25.74
C HIS A 376 13.18 2.38 -25.31
N GLU A 377 14.29 1.69 -25.53
CA GLU A 377 14.49 0.29 -25.10
C GLU A 377 14.77 0.15 -23.60
N ASN A 378 15.24 1.23 -22.96
CA ASN A 378 15.37 1.30 -21.50
C ASN A 378 14.01 1.61 -20.88
N ASP A 379 13.41 0.55 -20.34
CA ASP A 379 12.19 0.55 -19.56
C ASP A 379 12.44 1.07 -18.13
N HIS A 380 13.63 0.93 -17.55
CA HIS A 380 13.91 1.37 -16.17
C HIS A 380 14.36 2.84 -16.06
N ILE A 381 13.63 3.60 -15.25
CA ILE A 381 13.83 5.03 -15.02
C ILE A 381 14.18 5.27 -13.55
N LYS A 382 15.33 5.93 -13.31
CA LYS A 382 15.79 6.31 -11.97
C LYS A 382 15.72 7.83 -11.79
N ILE A 383 15.02 8.28 -10.75
CA ILE A 383 15.03 9.68 -10.31
C ILE A 383 16.14 9.83 -9.27
N THR A 384 17.15 10.66 -9.57
CA THR A 384 18.30 10.89 -8.70
C THR A 384 18.55 12.38 -8.47
N LYS A 385 19.07 12.74 -7.29
CA LYS A 385 19.63 14.07 -6.99
C LYS A 385 20.87 13.88 -6.12
N GLU A 386 22.00 14.46 -6.54
CA GLU A 386 23.24 14.53 -5.75
C GLU A 386 23.63 13.17 -5.14
N SER A 387 23.58 12.10 -5.95
CA SER A 387 23.89 10.69 -5.58
C SER A 387 22.76 9.92 -4.87
N ASN A 388 21.71 10.58 -4.39
CA ASN A 388 20.57 9.89 -3.77
C ASN A 388 19.52 9.47 -4.82
N GLN A 389 19.10 8.21 -4.78
CA GLN A 389 18.01 7.66 -5.61
C GLN A 389 16.66 7.85 -4.88
N TYR A 390 15.75 8.60 -5.48
CA TYR A 390 14.46 8.97 -4.88
C TYR A 390 13.30 8.06 -5.27
N PHE A 391 13.34 7.52 -6.48
CA PHE A 391 12.32 6.64 -7.02
C PHE A 391 12.87 5.88 -8.23
N ASN A 392 12.42 4.64 -8.40
CA ASN A 392 12.71 3.83 -9.59
C ASN A 392 11.40 3.22 -10.07
N PHE A 393 11.15 3.33 -11.36
CA PHE A 393 9.98 2.73 -11.98
C PHE A 393 10.31 2.29 -13.40
N GLY A 394 9.59 1.29 -13.88
CA GLY A 394 9.66 0.84 -15.25
C GLY A 394 8.63 1.52 -16.16
N VAL A 395 8.82 1.41 -17.47
CA VAL A 395 7.85 1.82 -18.49
C VAL A 395 7.55 0.64 -19.39
N LEU A 396 6.28 0.27 -19.49
CA LEU A 396 5.79 -0.73 -20.42
C LEU A 396 5.11 -0.06 -21.61
N LYS A 397 5.45 -0.53 -22.81
CA LYS A 397 4.74 -0.18 -24.03
C LYS A 397 3.70 -1.25 -24.31
N ILE A 398 2.42 -0.87 -24.24
CA ILE A 398 1.31 -1.71 -24.70
C ILE A 398 0.58 -0.92 -25.77
N ASP A 399 0.88 -1.19 -27.03
CA ASP A 399 0.26 -0.51 -28.16
C ASP A 399 -1.18 -1.01 -28.41
N MET A 400 -1.91 -0.28 -29.25
CA MET A 400 -3.26 -0.67 -29.68
C MET A 400 -3.26 -1.15 -31.14
N ASN A 401 -2.22 -1.87 -31.57
CA ASN A 401 -2.16 -2.44 -32.92
C ASN A 401 -2.94 -3.76 -33.04
N PHE A 402 -3.46 -4.28 -31.93
CA PHE A 402 -4.40 -5.39 -31.85
C PHE A 402 -3.94 -6.77 -32.39
N ASP A 403 -2.76 -6.84 -33.00
CA ASP A 403 -2.06 -8.07 -33.35
C ASP A 403 -1.66 -8.83 -32.08
N LYS A 404 -2.30 -9.98 -31.85
CA LYS A 404 -2.11 -10.79 -30.64
C LYS A 404 -0.70 -11.38 -30.51
N ASP A 405 0.02 -11.54 -31.62
CA ASP A 405 1.29 -12.27 -31.67
C ASP A 405 2.52 -11.44 -31.22
N LYS A 406 2.35 -10.15 -30.89
CA LYS A 406 3.46 -9.26 -30.49
C LYS A 406 3.43 -8.80 -29.04
N ASN A 407 2.42 -9.16 -28.25
CA ASN A 407 2.27 -8.71 -26.86
C ASN A 407 2.88 -9.70 -25.87
N SER A 408 4.19 -9.96 -25.95
CA SER A 408 4.93 -10.63 -24.88
C SER A 408 5.27 -9.60 -23.79
N ILE A 409 4.54 -9.62 -22.68
CA ILE A 409 4.87 -8.80 -21.51
C ILE A 409 5.91 -9.56 -20.70
N ASN A 410 7.17 -9.11 -20.76
CA ASN A 410 8.24 -9.62 -19.92
C ASN A 410 8.66 -8.52 -18.95
N PHE A 411 8.32 -8.68 -17.68
CA PHE A 411 8.83 -7.80 -16.63
C PHE A 411 10.30 -8.15 -16.40
N LYS A 412 11.20 -7.19 -16.59
CA LYS A 412 12.59 -7.37 -16.21
C LYS A 412 12.70 -7.21 -14.70
N TYR A 413 12.99 -8.32 -14.03
CA TYR A 413 13.21 -8.37 -12.60
C TYR A 413 14.69 -8.18 -12.29
N ASP A 414 14.98 -7.32 -11.35
CA ASP A 414 16.25 -7.35 -10.64
C ASP A 414 16.07 -8.26 -9.41
N PHE A 415 16.04 -9.57 -9.64
CA PHE A 415 15.73 -10.58 -8.61
C PHE A 415 16.72 -10.52 -7.44
N GLU A 416 18.00 -10.23 -7.71
CA GLU A 416 19.02 -10.10 -6.67
C GLU A 416 18.69 -8.96 -5.72
N ARG A 417 18.34 -7.79 -6.26
CA ARG A 417 17.95 -6.63 -5.45
C ARG A 417 16.65 -6.87 -4.67
N ILE A 418 15.69 -7.59 -5.28
CA ILE A 418 14.41 -7.92 -4.65
C ILE A 418 14.61 -8.90 -3.49
N GLU A 419 15.37 -9.98 -3.69
CA GLU A 419 15.67 -10.94 -2.62
C GLU A 419 16.44 -10.27 -1.47
N GLU A 420 17.38 -9.38 -1.77
CA GLU A 420 18.11 -8.62 -0.75
C GLU A 420 17.18 -7.70 0.05
N GLN A 421 16.22 -7.05 -0.60
CA GLN A 421 15.22 -6.22 0.07
C GLN A 421 14.28 -7.05 0.95
N ILE A 422 13.77 -8.19 0.46
CA ILE A 422 12.89 -9.09 1.23
C ILE A 422 13.62 -9.59 2.48
N ARG A 423 14.85 -10.09 2.32
CA ARG A 423 15.65 -10.57 3.46
C ARG A 423 15.91 -9.45 4.48
N LYS A 424 16.16 -8.23 4.01
CA LYS A 424 16.37 -7.08 4.89
C LYS A 424 15.10 -6.73 5.67
N GLU A 425 13.94 -6.71 5.03
CA GLU A 425 12.65 -6.44 5.67
C GLU A 425 12.25 -7.53 6.67
N GLU A 426 12.47 -8.81 6.33
CA GLU A 426 12.25 -9.94 7.25
C GLU A 426 13.12 -9.84 8.50
N ASN A 427 14.41 -9.54 8.33
CA ASN A 427 15.32 -9.34 9.46
C ASN A 427 14.91 -8.14 10.32
N ASP A 428 14.53 -7.02 9.71
CA ASP A 428 14.08 -5.83 10.44
C ASP A 428 12.79 -6.12 11.25
N ALA A 429 11.86 -6.93 10.71
CA ALA A 429 10.65 -7.35 11.41
C ALA A 429 10.93 -8.28 12.60
N ILE A 430 11.90 -9.19 12.47
CA ILE A 430 12.36 -10.05 13.58
C ILE A 430 12.93 -9.18 14.72
N ILE A 431 13.83 -8.26 14.39
CA ILE A 431 14.47 -7.37 15.37
C ILE A 431 13.42 -6.49 16.07
N GLN A 432 12.45 -5.95 15.33
CA GLN A 432 11.36 -5.17 15.91
C GLN A 432 10.53 -6.00 16.90
N SER A 433 10.15 -7.23 16.51
CA SER A 433 9.37 -8.13 17.36
C SER A 433 10.10 -8.49 18.66
N SER A 434 11.41 -8.76 18.57
CA SER A 434 12.25 -9.01 19.75
C SER A 434 12.35 -7.79 20.65
N SER A 435 12.51 -6.60 20.08
CA SER A 435 12.58 -5.34 20.84
C SER A 435 11.29 -5.02 21.59
N GLU A 436 10.13 -5.20 20.95
CA GLU A 436 8.83 -5.01 21.59
C GLU A 436 8.62 -5.99 22.74
N ARG A 437 9.04 -7.25 22.56
CA ARG A 437 9.04 -8.26 23.63
C ARG A 437 9.91 -7.83 24.80
N PHE A 438 11.17 -7.46 24.56
CA PHE A 438 12.10 -7.06 25.62
C PHE A 438 11.63 -5.80 26.36
N THR A 439 11.12 -4.81 25.63
CA THR A 439 10.56 -3.58 26.24
C THR A 439 9.39 -3.93 27.18
N SER A 440 8.50 -4.83 26.75
CA SER A 440 7.39 -5.29 27.58
C SER A 440 7.86 -6.03 28.84
N GLU A 441 8.86 -6.90 28.72
CA GLU A 441 9.47 -7.60 29.86
C GLU A 441 10.11 -6.62 30.87
N ILE A 442 10.84 -5.62 30.36
CA ILE A 442 11.48 -4.57 31.17
C ILE A 442 10.42 -3.74 31.91
N ASP A 443 9.33 -3.36 31.24
CA ASP A 443 8.24 -2.58 31.86
C ASP A 443 7.57 -3.32 33.02
N VAL A 444 7.36 -4.64 32.87
CA VAL A 444 6.84 -5.51 33.94
C VAL A 444 7.81 -5.51 35.12
N ARG A 445 9.12 -5.75 34.87
CA ARG A 445 10.14 -5.76 35.92
C ARG A 445 10.32 -4.41 36.61
N ARG A 446 10.21 -3.31 35.87
CA ARG A 446 10.25 -1.96 36.43
C ARG A 446 9.08 -1.71 37.39
N SER A 447 7.89 -2.17 37.02
CA SER A 447 6.69 -2.07 37.87
C SER A 447 6.81 -2.90 39.16
N GLU A 448 7.37 -4.11 39.05
CA GLU A 448 7.70 -4.96 40.21
C GLU A 448 8.71 -4.26 41.14
N LEU A 449 9.76 -3.66 40.55
CA LEU A 449 10.81 -2.94 41.27
C LEU A 449 10.25 -1.75 42.06
N ILE A 450 9.41 -0.91 41.43
CA ILE A 450 8.78 0.24 42.11
C ILE A 450 7.94 -0.24 43.30
N THR A 451 7.22 -1.36 43.14
CA THR A 451 6.42 -1.97 44.21
C THR A 451 7.30 -2.48 45.36
N LYS A 452 8.43 -3.15 45.06
CA LYS A 452 9.40 -3.60 46.08
C LYS A 452 10.01 -2.40 46.83
N LEU A 453 10.36 -1.32 46.14
CA LEU A 453 10.98 -0.13 46.73
C LEU A 453 10.04 0.66 47.65
N LEU A 454 8.75 0.75 47.31
CA LEU A 454 7.73 1.38 48.17
C LEU A 454 7.55 0.64 49.51
N ASN A 455 7.87 -0.66 49.53
CA ASN A 455 7.71 -1.53 50.69
C ASN A 455 9.03 -1.78 51.46
N SER A 456 10.17 -1.21 51.05
CA SER A 456 11.47 -1.47 51.70
C SER A 456 11.94 -0.29 52.58
N GLU A 457 12.29 -0.60 53.82
CA GLU A 457 12.79 0.39 54.80
C GLU A 457 14.33 0.51 54.82
N ASP A 458 15.07 -0.51 54.35
CA ASP A 458 16.53 -0.57 54.40
C ASP A 458 17.21 -0.25 53.04
N LEU A 459 18.37 0.41 53.09
CA LEU A 459 19.19 0.83 51.94
C LEU A 459 19.82 -0.35 51.19
N GLU A 460 20.28 -1.40 51.89
CA GLU A 460 20.89 -2.57 51.23
C GLU A 460 19.88 -3.30 50.34
N ASN A 461 18.63 -3.42 50.81
CA ASN A 461 17.54 -4.01 50.02
C ASN A 461 17.20 -3.18 48.76
N LYS A 462 17.47 -1.87 48.75
CA LYS A 462 17.19 -1.02 47.58
C LYS A 462 18.23 -1.21 46.49
N GLU A 463 19.50 -1.31 46.84
CA GLU A 463 20.59 -1.54 45.86
C GLU A 463 20.50 -2.92 45.21
N GLU A 464 20.17 -3.97 45.96
CA GLU A 464 19.98 -5.32 45.39
C GLU A 464 18.80 -5.35 44.39
N VAL A 465 17.71 -4.66 44.71
CA VAL A 465 16.55 -4.55 43.83
C VAL A 465 16.89 -3.79 42.54
N PHE A 466 17.67 -2.70 42.60
CA PHE A 466 18.16 -2.01 41.41
C PHE A 466 19.09 -2.88 40.54
N ALA A 467 19.88 -3.76 41.17
CA ALA A 467 20.76 -4.70 40.46
C ALA A 467 19.99 -5.66 39.56
N GLU A 468 18.84 -6.16 40.02
CA GLU A 468 18.01 -7.12 39.29
C GLU A 468 17.51 -6.53 37.96
N LEU A 469 17.07 -5.26 37.98
CA LEU A 469 16.62 -4.57 36.77
C LEU A 469 17.79 -4.22 35.84
N ASP A 470 18.92 -3.76 36.38
CA ASP A 470 20.13 -3.49 35.60
C ASP A 470 20.59 -4.74 34.83
N ASN A 471 20.56 -5.92 35.47
CA ASN A 471 20.93 -7.18 34.83
C ASN A 471 19.93 -7.57 33.72
N THR A 472 18.63 -7.36 33.95
CA THR A 472 17.60 -7.59 32.93
C THR A 472 17.85 -6.71 31.70
N LEU A 473 18.14 -5.41 31.91
CA LEU A 473 18.46 -4.48 30.84
C LEU A 473 19.69 -4.92 30.03
N LEU A 474 20.76 -5.35 30.72
CA LEU A 474 21.98 -5.85 30.09
C LEU A 474 21.74 -7.14 29.28
N GLU A 475 20.97 -8.08 29.81
CA GLU A 475 20.64 -9.32 29.10
C GLU A 475 19.82 -9.06 27.84
N SER A 476 18.80 -8.18 27.93
CA SER A 476 18.00 -7.74 26.80
C SER A 476 18.85 -7.02 25.76
N ALA A 477 19.73 -6.10 26.18
CA ALA A 477 20.64 -5.39 25.29
C ALA A 477 21.60 -6.35 24.58
N THR A 478 22.14 -7.34 25.29
CA THR A 478 23.06 -8.32 24.70
C THR A 478 22.36 -9.14 23.61
N LYS A 479 21.21 -9.73 23.92
CA LYS A 479 20.41 -10.50 22.95
C LYS A 479 20.01 -9.66 21.73
N LEU A 480 19.54 -8.43 21.97
CA LEU A 480 19.14 -7.53 20.89
C LEU A 480 20.32 -7.12 20.00
N SER A 481 21.50 -6.90 20.59
CA SER A 481 22.72 -6.60 19.84
C SER A 481 23.19 -7.77 18.98
N GLU A 482 23.03 -9.01 19.45
CA GLU A 482 23.36 -10.22 18.68
C GLU A 482 22.46 -10.33 17.43
N GLU A 483 21.18 -10.01 17.54
CA GLU A 483 20.23 -10.00 16.43
C GLU A 483 20.51 -8.86 15.41
N ILE A 484 20.95 -7.68 15.88
CA ILE A 484 21.24 -6.52 15.03
C ILE A 484 22.55 -6.68 14.24
N GLY A 485 23.54 -7.35 14.83
CA GLY A 485 24.91 -7.40 14.33
C GLY A 485 25.75 -6.16 14.70
N GLU A 486 27.07 -6.30 14.65
CA GLU A 486 28.02 -5.30 15.14
C GLU A 486 28.01 -4.03 14.26
N LYS A 487 27.58 -2.89 14.82
CA LYS A 487 27.54 -1.57 14.16
C LYS A 487 28.11 -0.50 15.09
N ILE A 488 29.44 -0.40 15.11
CA ILE A 488 30.16 0.45 16.05
C ILE A 488 30.26 1.90 15.54
N SER A 489 30.05 2.86 16.45
CA SER A 489 30.23 4.30 16.20
C SER A 489 31.72 4.66 16.17
N PRO A 490 32.14 5.66 15.37
CA PRO A 490 33.54 6.08 15.29
C PRO A 490 34.18 6.35 16.67
N GLU A 491 33.43 6.98 17.58
CA GLU A 491 33.87 7.33 18.93
C GLU A 491 34.16 6.09 19.78
N VAL A 492 33.31 5.06 19.67
CA VAL A 492 33.50 3.79 20.38
C VAL A 492 34.66 3.00 19.75
N GLN A 493 34.80 3.03 18.43
CA GLN A 493 35.92 2.38 17.75
C GLN A 493 37.26 3.00 18.19
N GLU A 494 37.34 4.32 18.30
CA GLU A 494 38.55 5.02 18.76
C GLU A 494 38.95 4.60 20.20
N VAL A 495 37.97 4.42 21.09
CA VAL A 495 38.23 3.91 22.46
C VAL A 495 38.75 2.48 22.43
N LEU A 496 38.13 1.60 21.63
CA LEU A 496 38.55 0.20 21.51
C LEU A 496 39.97 0.08 20.92
N ASP A 497 40.29 0.89 19.92
CA ASP A 497 41.61 0.89 19.28
C ASP A 497 42.72 1.34 20.25
N GLN A 498 42.44 2.32 21.11
CA GLN A 498 43.43 2.89 22.04
C GLN A 498 43.55 2.17 23.39
N TYR A 499 42.48 1.52 23.88
CA TYR A 499 42.38 1.04 25.26
C TYR A 499 41.91 -0.41 25.41
N SER A 500 41.80 -1.18 24.32
CA SER A 500 41.41 -2.61 24.37
C SER A 500 42.31 -3.48 25.26
N ASP A 501 43.57 -3.10 25.46
CA ASP A 501 44.53 -3.78 26.35
C ASP A 501 44.24 -3.55 27.84
N ILE A 502 43.50 -2.50 28.18
CA ILE A 502 43.23 -2.09 29.56
C ILE A 502 41.80 -2.42 29.98
N LEU A 503 40.84 -2.35 29.06
CA LEU A 503 39.42 -2.63 29.28
C LEU A 503 39.19 -4.08 29.73
N GLU A 504 38.17 -4.28 30.56
CA GLU A 504 37.70 -5.64 30.85
C GLU A 504 36.95 -6.22 29.64
N GLU A 505 36.90 -7.55 29.53
CA GLU A 505 36.23 -8.22 28.41
C GLU A 505 34.74 -7.83 28.31
N ASP A 506 34.06 -7.76 29.46
CA ASP A 506 32.65 -7.37 29.51
C ASP A 506 32.45 -5.88 29.20
N SER A 507 33.42 -5.02 29.52
CA SER A 507 33.41 -3.61 29.12
C SER A 507 33.43 -3.44 27.60
N ILE A 508 34.21 -4.28 26.90
CA ILE A 508 34.22 -4.30 25.43
C ILE A 508 32.85 -4.73 24.90
N LYS A 509 32.24 -5.78 25.49
CA LYS A 509 30.90 -6.23 25.09
C LYS A 509 29.86 -5.13 25.29
N PHE A 510 29.89 -4.43 26.43
CA PHE A 510 28.98 -3.32 26.72
C PHE A 510 29.11 -2.18 25.71
N LEU A 511 30.34 -1.77 25.38
CA LEU A 511 30.57 -0.73 24.37
C LEU A 511 30.00 -1.10 23.00
N LYS A 512 30.27 -2.34 22.55
CA LYS A 512 29.80 -2.84 21.26
C LYS A 512 28.28 -2.95 21.20
N SER A 513 27.65 -3.49 22.25
CA SER A 513 26.19 -3.67 22.28
C SER A 513 25.46 -2.34 22.36
N SER A 514 25.86 -1.46 23.27
CA SER A 514 25.31 -0.11 23.39
C SER A 514 25.40 0.67 22.08
N SER A 515 26.55 0.62 21.41
CA SER A 515 26.75 1.33 20.14
C SER A 515 25.90 0.74 19.01
N SER A 516 25.81 -0.58 18.90
CA SER A 516 25.11 -1.24 17.79
C SER A 516 23.61 -1.00 17.86
N ILE A 517 23.03 -1.12 19.06
CA ILE A 517 21.61 -0.85 19.30
C ILE A 517 21.29 0.63 19.03
N TYR A 518 22.08 1.56 19.59
CA TYR A 518 21.87 2.99 19.40
C TYR A 518 21.88 3.37 17.91
N ASN A 519 22.91 2.96 17.17
CA ASN A 519 23.03 3.25 15.73
C ASN A 519 21.88 2.64 14.91
N TYR A 520 21.42 1.44 15.27
CA TYR A 520 20.32 0.78 14.57
C TYR A 520 18.98 1.53 14.72
N TYR A 521 18.65 1.95 15.95
CA TYR A 521 17.35 2.58 16.26
C TYR A 521 17.30 4.06 15.90
N VAL A 522 18.41 4.80 16.07
CA VAL A 522 18.48 6.21 15.66
C VAL A 522 18.28 6.38 14.16
N ALA A 523 18.91 5.52 13.35
CA ALA A 523 18.77 5.58 11.89
C ALA A 523 17.32 5.35 11.40
N ARG A 524 16.47 4.71 12.21
CA ARG A 524 15.08 4.37 11.88
C ARG A 524 14.02 5.22 12.57
N ASN A 525 14.43 6.14 13.45
CA ASN A 525 13.54 7.07 14.18
C ASN A 525 12.38 6.37 14.90
N PHE A 526 12.67 5.28 15.63
CA PHE A 526 11.64 4.50 16.32
C PHE A 526 11.13 5.24 17.58
N GLU A 527 9.86 5.67 17.59
CA GLU A 527 9.30 6.53 18.64
C GLU A 527 9.11 5.85 20.01
N HIS A 528 9.07 4.51 20.05
CA HIS A 528 8.68 3.75 21.25
C HIS A 528 9.75 2.77 21.77
N PHE A 529 11.01 2.99 21.41
CA PHE A 529 12.11 2.16 21.89
C PHE A 529 12.58 2.61 23.29
N ASP A 530 12.78 1.66 24.22
CA ASP A 530 13.34 1.96 25.53
C ASP A 530 14.87 2.00 25.48
N TYR A 531 15.42 3.21 25.43
CA TYR A 531 16.87 3.42 25.35
C TYR A 531 17.62 3.10 26.67
N SER A 532 16.92 2.66 27.72
CA SER A 532 17.58 2.17 28.93
C SER A 532 18.35 0.87 28.67
N MET A 533 17.96 0.09 27.65
CA MET A 533 18.70 -1.09 27.18
C MET A 533 20.12 -0.73 26.73
N PRO A 534 20.37 0.06 25.67
CA PRO A 534 21.72 0.43 25.28
C PRO A 534 22.41 1.29 26.34
N ALA A 535 21.68 2.10 27.11
CA ALA A 535 22.29 2.90 28.16
C ALA A 535 22.87 2.05 29.29
N SER A 536 22.28 0.87 29.55
CA SER A 536 22.74 -0.03 30.61
C SER A 536 24.17 -0.51 30.47
N GLY A 537 24.59 -0.82 29.25
CA GLY A 537 25.99 -1.12 28.97
C GLY A 537 26.91 0.04 29.31
N LEU A 538 26.50 1.28 29.05
CA LEU A 538 27.35 2.47 29.26
C LEU A 538 27.58 2.79 30.75
N TRP A 539 26.56 2.74 31.60
CA TRP A 539 26.81 2.98 33.04
C TRP A 539 27.44 1.77 33.73
N LYS A 540 27.16 0.54 33.27
CA LYS A 540 27.83 -0.66 33.78
C LYS A 540 29.29 -0.75 33.37
N LEU A 541 29.64 -0.25 32.19
CA LEU A 541 31.03 0.02 31.80
C LEU A 541 31.73 0.90 32.85
N VAL A 542 31.16 2.06 33.18
CA VAL A 542 31.75 2.97 34.17
C VAL A 542 31.89 2.29 35.54
N GLU A 543 30.87 1.55 35.98
CA GLU A 543 30.89 0.81 37.24
C GLU A 543 31.98 -0.27 37.26
N LEU A 544 32.11 -1.07 36.19
CA LEU A 544 33.09 -2.14 36.06
C LEU A 544 34.52 -1.60 36.02
N GLU A 545 34.76 -0.55 35.24
CA GLU A 545 36.07 0.08 35.12
C GLU A 545 36.52 0.73 36.44
N LEU A 546 35.60 1.30 37.22
CA LEU A 546 35.91 1.81 38.57
C LEU A 546 36.14 0.67 39.58
N ASN A 547 35.40 -0.43 39.49
CA ASN A 547 35.63 -1.57 40.36
C ASN A 547 36.99 -2.23 40.12
N THR A 548 37.44 -2.26 38.88
CA THR A 548 38.75 -2.81 38.46
C THR A 548 39.90 -1.79 38.55
N SER A 549 39.66 -0.61 39.12
CA SER A 549 40.68 0.40 39.36
C SER A 549 40.62 0.95 40.79
N PHE A 550 39.63 1.81 41.05
CA PHE A 550 39.42 2.49 42.31
C PHE A 550 39.08 1.51 43.45
N SER A 551 38.02 0.70 43.29
CA SER A 551 37.61 -0.22 44.36
C SER A 551 38.66 -1.31 44.60
N TRP A 552 39.34 -1.76 43.54
CA TRP A 552 40.42 -2.76 43.66
C TRP A 552 41.57 -2.25 44.52
N PHE A 553 42.02 -1.02 44.28
CA PHE A 553 43.09 -0.40 45.07
C PHE A 553 42.73 -0.35 46.57
N LEU A 554 41.54 0.14 46.90
CA LEU A 554 41.06 0.22 48.28
C LEU A 554 40.94 -1.15 48.94
N ARG A 555 40.47 -2.15 48.20
CA ARG A 555 40.40 -3.54 48.67
C ARG A 555 41.78 -4.11 48.97
N ILE A 556 42.80 -3.78 48.18
CA ILE A 556 44.18 -4.19 48.46
C ILE A 556 44.69 -3.53 49.74
N LYS A 557 44.50 -2.21 49.88
CA LYS A 557 44.88 -1.46 51.09
C LYS A 557 44.23 -1.99 52.36
N SER A 558 42.98 -2.42 52.23
CA SER A 558 42.20 -3.00 53.32
C SER A 558 42.42 -4.51 53.54
N ASN A 559 43.39 -5.14 52.84
CA ASN A 559 43.65 -6.59 52.87
C ASN A 559 42.41 -7.46 52.55
N VAL A 560 41.52 -6.97 51.68
CA VAL A 560 40.33 -7.68 51.21
C VAL A 560 40.65 -8.61 50.04
N CYS A 561 41.42 -8.13 49.06
CA CYS A 561 41.92 -8.92 47.92
C CYS A 561 43.40 -8.63 47.68
N ASN A 562 44.02 -9.41 46.78
CA ASN A 562 45.42 -9.23 46.38
C ASN A 562 45.52 -8.53 45.00
N ASN A 563 46.75 -8.37 44.52
CA ASN A 563 47.05 -7.81 43.20
C ASN A 563 46.82 -8.77 42.03
N THR A 564 46.36 -10.01 42.27
CA THR A 564 46.10 -10.97 41.18
C THR A 564 44.68 -10.86 40.62
N SER A 565 43.70 -10.45 41.43
CA SER A 565 42.32 -10.28 40.97
C SER A 565 41.52 -9.32 41.85
N PRO A 566 40.74 -8.38 41.26
CA PRO A 566 39.82 -7.51 42.01
C PRO A 566 38.61 -8.26 42.62
N TRP A 567 38.39 -9.50 42.19
CA TRP A 567 37.18 -10.27 42.49
C TRP A 567 37.39 -11.39 43.51
N ILE A 568 38.64 -11.74 43.85
CA ILE A 568 38.94 -12.86 44.77
C ILE A 568 39.14 -12.31 46.18
N ASN A 569 38.30 -12.77 47.12
CA ASN A 569 38.48 -12.44 48.53
C ASN A 569 39.61 -13.27 49.15
N ILE A 570 40.56 -12.61 49.82
CA ILE A 570 41.63 -13.25 50.61
C ILE A 570 41.45 -13.04 52.12
N SER A 571 40.51 -12.17 52.52
CA SER A 571 40.20 -11.90 53.92
C SER A 571 39.32 -12.98 54.55
N ASN A 572 39.34 -13.09 55.89
CA ASN A 572 38.50 -14.05 56.60
C ASN A 572 37.00 -13.74 56.39
N SER A 573 36.28 -14.63 55.68
CA SER A 573 34.91 -14.43 55.20
C SER A 573 33.86 -14.15 56.28
N ARG A 574 34.20 -14.33 57.57
CA ARG A 574 33.31 -14.09 58.71
C ARG A 574 33.33 -12.65 59.26
N ARG A 575 34.28 -11.78 58.83
CA ARG A 575 34.34 -10.39 59.27
C ARG A 575 33.91 -9.46 58.15
N SER A 576 32.91 -8.61 58.39
CA SER A 576 32.59 -7.49 57.49
C SER A 576 33.72 -6.47 57.55
N ILE A 577 34.33 -6.15 56.41
CA ILE A 577 35.32 -5.07 56.27
C ILE A 577 34.57 -3.88 55.67
N THR A 578 34.28 -2.90 56.53
CA THR A 578 33.55 -1.68 56.18
C THR A 578 34.44 -0.47 56.31
N GLN A 579 34.36 0.45 55.35
CA GLN A 579 34.91 1.80 55.49
C GLN A 579 33.86 2.67 56.20
N ASP A 580 34.19 3.17 57.39
CA ASP A 580 33.35 4.10 58.15
C ASP A 580 33.48 5.52 57.57
N LEU A 581 32.37 6.06 57.06
CA LEU A 581 32.33 7.40 56.47
C LEU A 581 31.89 8.43 57.52
N GLU A 582 32.29 9.70 57.35
CA GLU A 582 32.00 10.82 58.28
C GLU A 582 30.51 11.01 58.65
N ASN A 583 29.59 10.43 57.87
CA ASN A 583 28.13 10.54 58.05
C ASN A 583 27.43 9.28 58.59
N ARG A 584 28.14 8.39 59.31
CA ARG A 584 27.61 7.09 59.81
C ARG A 584 27.09 6.14 58.71
N LYS A 585 27.44 6.40 57.45
CA LYS A 585 27.22 5.47 56.34
C LYS A 585 28.43 4.53 56.25
N GLN A 586 28.18 3.27 55.94
CA GLN A 586 29.23 2.25 55.80
C GLN A 586 29.17 1.67 54.39
N VAL A 587 30.34 1.49 53.78
CA VAL A 587 30.46 0.74 52.51
C VAL A 587 31.21 -0.54 52.79
N LYS A 588 30.59 -1.69 52.49
CA LYS A 588 31.20 -3.01 52.64
C LYS A 588 32.16 -3.27 51.48
N LEU A 589 33.45 -3.38 51.77
CA LEU A 589 34.47 -3.64 50.76
C LEU A 589 34.55 -5.13 50.39
N ASN A 590 34.10 -6.02 51.28
CA ASN A 590 34.18 -7.47 51.13
C ASN A 590 32.81 -8.17 50.98
N GLN A 591 31.83 -7.50 50.37
CA GLN A 591 30.54 -8.10 50.05
C GLN A 591 30.68 -9.21 48.99
N PHE A 592 29.98 -10.33 49.18
CA PHE A 592 30.05 -11.50 48.29
C PHE A 592 28.89 -11.51 47.30
N GLU A 593 29.12 -12.13 46.13
CA GLU A 593 28.02 -12.47 45.23
C GLU A 593 27.05 -13.46 45.91
N HIS A 594 25.74 -13.29 45.68
CA HIS A 594 24.67 -14.08 46.31
C HIS A 594 24.89 -15.61 46.18
N ASN A 595 25.51 -16.04 45.07
CA ASN A 595 25.73 -17.45 44.75
C ASN A 595 27.18 -17.92 44.93
N ASN A 596 28.12 -17.05 45.32
CA ASN A 596 29.52 -17.40 45.39
C ASN A 596 30.30 -16.62 46.47
N ILE A 597 30.43 -17.26 47.64
CA ILE A 597 31.23 -16.77 48.79
C ILE A 597 32.75 -16.66 48.53
N SER A 598 33.26 -17.11 47.38
CA SER A 598 34.66 -16.90 46.98
C SER A 598 34.86 -15.67 46.09
N LYS A 599 33.77 -15.08 45.56
CA LYS A 599 33.80 -13.91 44.68
C LYS A 599 33.21 -12.69 45.36
N LEU A 600 33.94 -11.58 45.23
CA LEU A 600 33.51 -10.27 45.68
C LEU A 600 32.52 -9.67 44.68
N GLN A 601 31.40 -9.18 45.19
CA GLN A 601 30.45 -8.39 44.42
C GLN A 601 31.07 -7.03 44.07
N GLY A 602 30.78 -6.49 42.89
CA GLY A 602 31.15 -5.11 42.54
C GLY A 602 30.44 -4.08 43.43
N ILE A 603 31.15 -3.00 43.78
CA ILE A 603 30.55 -1.85 44.48
C ILE A 603 29.76 -1.04 43.45
N MET A 604 28.48 -0.79 43.73
CA MET A 604 27.66 0.04 42.84
C MET A 604 28.14 1.50 42.80
N LEU A 605 27.80 2.23 41.73
CA LEU A 605 28.16 3.65 41.59
C LEU A 605 27.80 4.51 42.81
N GLY A 606 26.69 4.23 43.50
CA GLY A 606 26.29 4.92 44.73
C GLY A 606 27.31 4.76 45.87
N GLY A 607 27.75 3.53 46.12
CA GLY A 607 28.82 3.22 47.08
C GLY A 607 30.17 3.83 46.69
N ILE A 608 30.50 3.84 45.38
CA ILE A 608 31.74 4.46 44.89
C ILE A 608 31.73 5.98 45.12
N ILE A 609 30.61 6.67 44.87
CA ILE A 609 30.49 8.11 45.17
C ILE A 609 30.69 8.39 46.66
N LEU A 610 30.18 7.52 47.54
CA LEU A 610 30.35 7.69 48.98
C LEU A 610 31.82 7.59 49.38
N LEU A 611 32.55 6.62 48.82
CA LEU A 611 34.00 6.47 49.02
C LEU A 611 34.79 7.66 48.47
N LEU A 612 34.43 8.18 47.29
CA LEU A 612 35.09 9.35 46.69
C LEU A 612 34.92 10.65 47.49
N LYS A 613 33.93 10.71 48.38
CA LYS A 613 33.68 11.87 49.26
C LYS A 613 34.40 11.77 50.60
N ASP A 614 35.01 10.63 50.91
CA ASP A 614 35.71 10.42 52.18
C ASP A 614 37.17 10.85 52.09
N ALA A 615 37.57 11.83 52.90
CA ALA A 615 38.92 12.41 52.85
C ALA A 615 40.02 11.37 53.10
N LYS A 616 39.80 10.43 54.03
CA LYS A 616 40.79 9.38 54.35
C LYS A 616 40.99 8.42 53.18
N THR A 617 39.90 8.00 52.55
CA THR A 617 39.93 7.16 51.34
C THR A 617 40.71 7.84 50.22
N ILE A 618 40.55 9.16 50.06
CA ILE A 618 41.28 9.95 49.05
C ILE A 618 42.77 10.06 49.35
N GLU A 619 43.16 10.22 50.62
CA GLU A 619 44.58 10.28 51.03
C GLU A 619 45.34 8.99 50.68
N GLU A 620 44.70 7.82 50.70
CA GLU A 620 45.34 6.54 50.33
C GLU A 620 45.88 6.53 48.88
N PHE A 621 45.29 7.32 47.98
CA PHE A 621 45.70 7.38 46.58
C PHE A 621 46.94 8.27 46.33
N ASP A 622 47.44 8.97 47.34
CA ASP A 622 48.66 9.80 47.22
C ASP A 622 49.93 9.02 46.96
N GLU A 623 49.89 7.71 47.23
CA GLU A 623 51.00 6.81 46.93
C GLU A 623 51.17 6.54 45.43
N ILE A 624 50.18 6.86 44.60
CA ILE A 624 50.23 6.63 43.15
C ILE A 624 50.82 7.86 42.46
N GLU A 625 52.07 7.76 42.02
CA GLU A 625 52.75 8.82 41.27
C GLU A 625 51.98 9.20 39.99
N ASN A 626 51.94 10.51 39.69
CA ASN A 626 51.32 11.09 38.49
C ASN A 626 49.79 10.87 38.35
N LEU A 627 49.09 10.61 39.46
CA LEU A 627 47.63 10.53 39.48
C LEU A 627 47.00 11.94 39.43
N ASN A 628 46.07 12.18 38.50
CA ASN A 628 45.38 13.47 38.41
C ASN A 628 44.34 13.63 39.54
N ARG A 629 44.76 14.19 40.67
CA ARG A 629 43.90 14.50 41.83
C ARG A 629 42.63 15.26 41.48
N VAL A 630 42.70 16.23 40.58
CA VAL A 630 41.55 17.06 40.20
C VAL A 630 40.45 16.21 39.56
N PHE A 631 40.84 15.25 38.72
CA PHE A 631 39.88 14.37 38.04
C PHE A 631 39.08 13.52 39.04
N PHE A 632 39.74 12.74 39.91
CA PHE A 632 39.00 11.79 40.76
C PHE A 632 38.36 12.44 42.01
N THR A 633 38.87 13.59 42.50
CA THR A 633 38.29 14.26 43.68
C THR A 633 37.13 15.20 43.34
N SER A 634 37.09 15.78 42.13
CA SER A 634 36.09 16.80 41.77
C SER A 634 35.30 16.47 40.51
N GLU A 635 35.94 16.09 39.41
CA GLU A 635 35.27 15.85 38.12
C GLU A 635 34.49 14.52 38.12
N LEU A 636 35.09 13.46 38.65
CA LEU A 636 34.52 12.11 38.68
C LEU A 636 33.25 12.07 39.54
N THR A 637 33.26 12.69 40.72
CA THR A 637 32.09 12.74 41.61
C THR A 637 30.90 13.42 40.94
N GLY A 638 31.13 14.51 40.20
CA GLY A 638 30.10 15.21 39.42
C GLY A 638 29.56 14.33 38.29
N PHE A 639 30.47 13.76 37.48
CA PHE A 639 30.15 12.86 36.38
C PHE A 639 29.32 11.64 36.84
N LEU A 640 29.72 10.97 37.92
CA LEU A 640 28.98 9.83 38.47
C LEU A 640 27.61 10.23 39.00
N SER A 641 27.48 11.40 39.63
CA SER A 641 26.18 11.88 40.12
C SER A 641 25.19 12.10 38.98
N GLU A 642 25.66 12.62 37.84
CA GLU A 642 24.83 12.78 36.63
C GLU A 642 24.40 11.43 36.06
N ILE A 643 25.32 10.46 35.94
CA ILE A 643 24.98 9.10 35.46
C ILE A 643 23.94 8.43 36.37
N ILE A 644 24.12 8.49 37.69
CA ILE A 644 23.19 7.89 38.64
C ILE A 644 21.81 8.53 38.55
N ASN A 645 21.75 9.85 38.43
CA ASN A 645 20.46 10.56 38.28
C ASN A 645 19.74 10.12 36.99
N LEU A 646 20.46 10.05 35.86
CA LEU A 646 19.90 9.57 34.59
C LEU A 646 19.43 8.11 34.71
N ARG A 647 20.24 7.22 35.28
CA ARG A 647 19.89 5.81 35.48
C ARG A 647 18.65 5.65 36.36
N ASN A 648 18.64 6.30 37.52
CA ASN A 648 17.55 6.12 38.49
C ASN A 648 16.23 6.69 37.93
N GLU A 649 16.27 7.88 37.32
CA GLU A 649 15.06 8.48 36.74
C GLU A 649 14.62 7.77 35.45
N HIS A 650 15.54 7.52 34.52
CA HIS A 650 15.23 7.12 33.14
C HIS A 650 15.58 5.66 32.82
N ALA A 651 15.86 4.82 33.83
CA ALA A 651 15.88 3.38 33.65
C ALA A 651 15.06 2.67 34.73
N HIS A 652 15.20 3.09 36.00
CA HIS A 652 14.53 2.43 37.12
C HIS A 652 13.10 2.92 37.37
N ILE A 653 12.80 4.19 37.09
CA ILE A 653 11.46 4.78 37.32
C ILE A 653 10.63 4.81 36.04
N LYS A 654 11.21 5.24 34.92
CA LYS A 654 10.57 5.25 33.59
C LYS A 654 11.57 4.85 32.51
N ALA A 655 11.07 4.47 31.34
CA ALA A 655 11.87 4.18 30.15
C ALA A 655 12.71 5.40 29.72
N MET A 656 13.88 5.14 29.14
CA MET A 656 14.76 6.19 28.64
C MET A 656 14.33 6.64 27.25
N SER A 657 14.20 7.95 27.03
CA SER A 657 14.02 8.51 25.70
C SER A 657 15.36 8.66 24.97
N LEU A 658 15.31 8.78 23.63
CA LEU A 658 16.49 9.05 22.81
C LEU A 658 17.24 10.31 23.28
N GLU A 659 16.53 11.40 23.58
CA GLU A 659 17.14 12.65 24.06
C GLU A 659 17.96 12.44 25.35
N LYS A 660 17.50 11.56 26.23
CA LYS A 660 18.17 11.25 27.50
C LYS A 660 19.31 10.27 27.32
N PHE A 661 19.21 9.35 26.37
CA PHE A 661 20.34 8.55 25.94
C PHE A 661 21.46 9.43 25.36
N ASP A 662 21.12 10.37 24.48
CA ASP A 662 22.09 11.30 23.88
C ASP A 662 22.80 12.15 24.93
N GLU A 663 22.08 12.55 26.00
CA GLU A 663 22.65 13.21 27.16
C GLU A 663 23.74 12.33 27.80
N LEU A 664 23.43 11.08 28.12
CA LEU A 664 24.39 10.11 28.67
C LEU A 664 25.57 9.85 27.73
N TYR A 665 25.28 9.63 26.44
CA TYR A 665 26.30 9.33 25.43
C TYR A 665 27.29 10.48 25.27
N LYS A 666 26.81 11.73 25.17
CA LYS A 666 27.67 12.93 25.09
C LYS A 666 28.50 13.13 26.35
N LYS A 667 27.98 12.77 27.53
CA LYS A 667 28.74 12.82 28.78
C LYS A 667 29.91 11.84 28.79
N LEU A 668 29.78 10.71 28.11
CA LEU A 668 30.86 9.73 27.98
C LEU A 668 31.85 10.10 26.88
N PHE A 669 31.37 10.48 25.68
CA PHE A 669 32.17 10.53 24.44
C PHE A 669 32.36 11.92 23.80
N ASN A 670 31.76 12.99 24.34
CA ASN A 670 31.82 14.40 23.89
C ASN A 670 32.46 14.68 22.50
N ASN A 671 31.61 14.99 21.51
CA ASN A 671 31.78 14.86 20.04
C ASN A 671 32.91 15.63 19.32
N ASN A 672 34.00 16.08 19.97
CA ASN A 672 35.04 16.88 19.28
C ASN A 672 36.49 16.48 19.59
N ASP A 673 36.78 15.76 20.68
CA ASP A 673 38.15 15.42 21.09
C ASP A 673 38.16 14.31 22.15
N LEU A 674 38.60 13.10 21.77
CA LEU A 674 38.63 11.94 22.67
C LEU A 674 39.39 12.23 23.97
N THR A 675 40.48 13.00 23.92
CA THR A 675 41.32 13.29 25.09
C THR A 675 40.62 14.11 26.18
N LYS A 676 39.48 14.74 25.84
CA LYS A 676 38.66 15.55 26.74
C LYS A 676 37.44 14.80 27.27
N THR A 677 37.20 13.58 26.79
CA THR A 677 36.03 12.77 27.17
C THR A 677 36.16 12.18 28.58
N ASN A 678 35.04 11.93 29.24
CA ASN A 678 35.07 11.32 30.57
C ASN A 678 35.51 9.86 30.52
N ILE A 679 35.20 9.14 29.45
CA ILE A 679 35.68 7.77 29.26
C ILE A 679 37.21 7.72 29.13
N TYR A 680 37.82 8.63 28.37
CA TYR A 680 39.27 8.72 28.26
C TYR A 680 39.95 8.98 29.61
N LYS A 681 39.43 9.96 30.37
CA LYS A 681 39.98 10.30 31.69
C LYS A 681 39.85 9.12 32.67
N LEU A 682 38.72 8.40 32.63
CA LEU A 682 38.49 7.19 33.44
C LEU A 682 39.49 6.08 33.09
N LEU A 683 39.70 5.79 31.80
CA LEU A 683 40.61 4.75 31.36
C LEU A 683 42.09 5.12 31.61
N LYS A 684 42.44 6.40 31.52
CA LYS A 684 43.75 6.91 31.93
C LYS A 684 43.98 6.73 33.42
N PHE A 685 42.98 7.01 34.25
CA PHE A 685 43.02 6.74 35.69
C PHE A 685 43.23 5.25 35.95
N LYS A 686 42.45 4.36 35.32
CA LYS A 686 42.62 2.90 35.43
C LYS A 686 44.01 2.44 35.03
N LYS A 687 44.58 2.99 33.95
CA LYS A 687 45.94 2.66 33.50
C LYS A 687 46.98 2.95 34.59
N SER A 688 46.89 4.12 35.24
CA SER A 688 47.78 4.50 36.33
C SER A 688 47.62 3.60 37.55
N THR A 689 46.38 3.34 37.99
CA THR A 689 46.13 2.49 39.17
C THR A 689 46.51 1.03 38.92
N LYS A 690 46.19 0.48 37.74
CA LYS A 690 46.52 -0.90 37.37
C LYS A 690 48.04 -1.10 37.33
N SER A 691 48.79 -0.13 36.78
CA SER A 691 50.26 -0.16 36.80
C SER A 691 50.87 -0.09 38.21
N PHE A 692 50.19 0.51 39.17
CA PHE A 692 50.64 0.52 40.57
C PHE A 692 50.34 -0.81 41.25
N ILE A 693 49.12 -1.33 41.06
CA ILE A 693 48.67 -2.60 41.66
C ILE A 693 49.54 -3.78 41.21
N THR A 694 49.97 -3.80 39.95
CA THR A 694 50.76 -4.90 39.38
C THR A 694 52.26 -4.80 39.62
N LYS A 695 52.76 -3.66 40.13
CA LYS A 695 54.13 -3.53 40.64
C LYS A 695 54.22 -4.10 42.05
#